data_AF-A0A7S0VKV3-F1
#
_entry.id   AF-A0A7S0VKV3-F1
#
_cell.length_a   1.000
_cell.length_b   1.000
_cell.length_c   1.000
_cell.angle_alpha   90.00
_cell.angle_beta   90.00
_cell.angle_gamma   90.00
#
_symmetry.space_group_name_H-M   'P 1'
#
loop_
_entity.id
_entity.type
_entity.pdbx_description
1 polymer ?
#
loop_
_entity_poly.entity_id
_entity_poly.type
_entity_poly.pdbx_seq_one_letter_code
_entity_poly.pdbx_strand_id
1 'polypeptide(L)'
;GGNSSGGFATLRNCLAVAQDLAKEVDMFRRDQFKVWEQQVGAELSEMASWRSSKLMTFDSANAHVKTHFNDSLVQLLREVRQLQALGFVIRRDVLAEVEVAHKFYRYGMVLKQRANFYNNISTEMIPCQKPMLLVDAMAFEKVLMSPKDAQAKDITWRNAAALDGYVRRLNDVAERLAERNRTLRKWHGLLGERIVALMGTDLVRHKDGWAAGVREMRDIFGRLETEGYSRDMQQVWRQHWDFQLYKALEVQYLIGLEMINKTLPETEIKMVYRQRKLQYEPALEELKIRHVKELLNGFLGLPLRMKGVSDLSERPGFFRAIVDANAAGIARVYAAAEALFQQLSDELKKYTDWVAVGEVDLEQLAESELQEVGDWDSNFRMLKAAARDAGKLPNEVKIDCYTINFAPLKSSIDELMKQLQNTLVSSLRRKALAEKELVETFVQDGKDLFDRQAMTVEDIGKAGQEAKGLVNKLGDVMTLKRRIEEKNRLLRQMAGGGREAEFAVVELGDVTTAWEGFTTQLHRFDAHLEDQKGQLAGQITKQVDDLRGKISGAMSRWQDMKPKSGPKGDPAVMLARVDEYAAMVQGLREEMVHMTKEAEAFKIELNDFTALDDMEAEVENTRKSWSRYADFLKERDELAQRDWLSMRDQVWKIEDFLAKWSSSSSNNNSNNKLSASHSSTPSRSSTLSSPLLNPSTTASVVTAGGTAAATMMTATPPTAAPPTYMAGMATSVLAAELAALNCRPQGGGRV
;
A
#
# COMPACT_ATOMS: atom_id res chain seq x y z
N GLY A 1 116.77 43.73 61.07
CA GLY A 1 116.08 44.43 59.97
C GLY A 1 116.69 44.00 58.64
N GLY A 2 116.00 44.20 57.51
CA GLY A 2 116.54 43.83 56.18
C GLY A 2 115.58 44.01 54.99
N ASN A 3 114.28 43.69 55.14
CA ASN A 3 113.35 43.64 54.00
C ASN A 3 112.61 44.95 53.63
N SER A 4 112.82 46.06 54.34
CA SER A 4 112.10 47.31 54.09
C SER A 4 112.62 48.14 52.91
N SER A 5 113.90 47.96 52.52
CA SER A 5 114.52 48.67 51.40
C SER A 5 114.01 48.17 50.04
N GLY A 6 113.87 46.86 49.88
CA GLY A 6 113.38 46.24 48.65
C GLY A 6 111.96 46.69 48.29
N GLY A 7 111.04 46.72 49.26
CA GLY A 7 109.67 47.18 49.07
C GLY A 7 109.56 48.65 48.65
N PHE A 8 110.42 49.53 49.19
CA PHE A 8 110.48 50.93 48.76
C PHE A 8 111.08 51.09 47.36
N ALA A 9 112.07 50.28 47.00
CA ALA A 9 112.66 50.29 45.66
C ALA A 9 111.67 49.80 44.59
N THR A 10 110.93 48.72 44.85
CA THR A 10 109.89 48.24 43.92
C THR A 10 108.73 49.23 43.82
N LEU A 11 108.25 49.82 44.91
CA LEU A 11 107.25 50.90 44.85
C LEU A 11 107.72 52.10 44.02
N ARG A 12 109.00 52.51 44.18
CA ARG A 12 109.58 53.63 43.42
C ARG A 12 109.72 53.31 41.92
N ASN A 13 110.10 52.08 41.58
CA ASN A 13 110.19 51.63 40.20
C ASN A 13 108.78 51.49 39.56
N CYS A 14 107.80 50.95 40.28
CA CYS A 14 106.41 50.91 39.83
C CYS A 14 105.83 52.32 39.66
N LEU A 15 106.17 53.27 40.54
CA LEU A 15 105.79 54.68 40.40
C LEU A 15 106.43 55.32 39.15
N ALA A 16 107.71 55.05 38.89
CA ALA A 16 108.39 55.54 37.69
C ALA A 16 107.76 54.97 36.41
N VAL A 17 107.55 53.66 36.32
CA VAL A 17 106.88 53.00 35.19
C VAL A 17 105.45 53.52 35.01
N ALA A 18 104.70 53.74 36.09
CA ALA A 18 103.37 54.34 36.01
C ALA A 18 103.40 55.81 35.56
N GLN A 19 104.41 56.59 35.93
CA GLN A 19 104.61 57.96 35.47
C GLN A 19 105.04 58.04 34.00
N ASP A 20 105.87 57.11 33.53
CA ASP A 20 106.30 57.05 32.14
C ASP A 20 105.17 56.54 31.24
N LEU A 21 104.43 55.51 31.66
CA LEU A 21 103.20 55.07 30.99
C LEU A 21 102.13 56.19 30.95
N ALA A 22 102.00 56.98 32.02
CA ALA A 22 101.09 58.14 32.02
C ALA A 22 101.54 59.21 31.00
N LYS A 23 102.85 59.48 30.88
CA LYS A 23 103.39 60.39 29.84
C LYS A 23 103.13 59.84 28.44
N GLU A 24 103.33 58.55 28.21
CA GLU A 24 103.06 57.89 26.92
C GLU A 24 101.58 57.98 26.55
N VAL A 25 100.67 57.69 27.50
CA VAL A 25 99.22 57.84 27.31
C VAL A 25 98.85 59.30 27.02
N ASP A 26 99.42 60.28 27.73
CA ASP A 26 99.15 61.70 27.46
C ASP A 26 99.78 62.19 26.14
N MET A 27 100.91 61.61 25.68
CA MET A 27 101.45 61.88 24.34
C MET A 27 100.52 61.31 23.27
N PHE A 28 100.20 60.02 23.35
CA PHE A 28 99.26 59.35 22.44
C PHE A 28 97.92 60.09 22.37
N ARG A 29 97.34 60.48 23.52
CA ARG A 29 96.14 61.30 23.61
C ARG A 29 96.24 62.61 22.82
N ARG A 30 97.36 63.32 22.93
CA ARG A 30 97.60 64.59 22.22
C ARG A 30 97.84 64.38 20.73
N ASP A 31 98.53 63.32 20.35
CA ASP A 31 98.87 63.07 18.94
C ASP A 31 97.67 62.53 18.15
N GLN A 32 96.85 61.67 18.74
CA GLN A 32 95.55 61.29 18.15
C GLN A 32 94.62 62.51 17.98
N PHE A 33 94.60 63.43 18.95
CA PHE A 33 93.83 64.67 18.82
C PHE A 33 94.35 65.57 17.67
N LYS A 34 95.68 65.71 17.51
CA LYS A 34 96.26 66.45 16.36
C LYS A 34 95.91 65.83 15.01
N VAL A 35 95.94 64.49 14.90
CA VAL A 35 95.57 63.78 13.66
C VAL A 35 94.12 64.07 13.29
N TRP A 36 93.20 63.98 14.27
CA TRP A 36 91.80 64.37 14.09
C TRP A 36 91.65 65.85 13.70
N GLU A 37 92.38 66.76 14.36
CA GLU A 37 92.33 68.21 14.09
C GLU A 37 92.87 68.60 12.69
N GLN A 38 93.75 67.76 12.12
CA GLN A 38 94.24 67.88 10.74
C GLN A 38 93.24 67.31 9.73
N GLN A 39 92.68 66.12 10.00
CA GLN A 39 91.65 65.48 9.16
C GLN A 39 90.41 66.37 9.04
N VAL A 40 89.81 66.74 10.18
CA VAL A 40 88.67 67.67 10.21
C VAL A 40 89.04 69.02 9.61
N GLY A 41 90.27 69.51 9.82
CA GLY A 41 90.75 70.76 9.23
C GLY A 41 90.78 70.76 7.71
N ALA A 42 91.09 69.63 7.07
CA ALA A 42 91.03 69.48 5.61
C ALA A 42 89.58 69.33 5.12
N GLU A 43 88.82 68.44 5.77
CA GLU A 43 87.44 68.12 5.39
C GLU A 43 86.45 69.27 5.66
N LEU A 44 86.75 70.21 6.56
CA LEU A 44 85.85 71.33 6.94
C LEU A 44 85.38 72.14 5.73
N SER A 45 86.24 72.30 4.72
CA SER A 45 85.93 73.07 3.50
C SER A 45 84.86 72.37 2.64
N GLU A 46 84.93 71.05 2.49
CA GLU A 46 83.91 70.24 1.81
C GLU A 46 82.66 70.07 2.71
N MET A 47 82.86 69.90 4.02
CA MET A 47 81.79 69.84 5.03
C MET A 47 81.05 71.16 5.24
N ALA A 48 81.48 72.28 4.66
CA ALA A 48 80.72 73.54 4.64
C ALA A 48 79.81 73.70 3.39
N SER A 49 80.02 72.88 2.35
CA SER A 49 79.37 73.05 1.03
C SER A 49 77.84 72.89 1.03
N TRP A 50 77.30 72.09 1.97
CA TRP A 50 75.86 71.87 2.17
C TRP A 50 75.06 73.16 2.36
N ARG A 51 75.68 74.24 2.87
CA ARG A 51 75.08 75.58 3.02
C ARG A 51 74.56 76.20 1.70
N SER A 52 74.86 75.56 0.56
CA SER A 52 74.40 75.92 -0.78
C SER A 52 73.80 74.74 -1.56
N SER A 53 73.69 73.54 -0.97
CA SER A 53 73.10 72.38 -1.64
C SER A 53 71.56 72.52 -1.72
N LYS A 54 70.97 71.87 -2.74
CA LYS A 54 69.52 71.62 -2.76
C LYS A 54 69.18 70.66 -1.62
N LEU A 55 68.06 70.87 -0.92
CA LEU A 55 67.67 70.03 0.23
C LEU A 55 67.59 68.54 -0.14
N MET A 56 67.03 68.26 -1.32
CA MET A 56 66.80 66.93 -1.89
C MET A 56 67.05 66.95 -3.41
N THR A 57 67.40 65.79 -3.97
CA THR A 57 67.29 65.50 -5.40
C THR A 57 66.50 64.21 -5.61
N PHE A 58 65.80 64.15 -6.74
CA PHE A 58 65.15 62.95 -7.25
C PHE A 58 66.08 62.25 -8.24
N ASP A 59 66.37 60.99 -7.99
CA ASP A 59 67.15 60.12 -8.88
C ASP A 59 66.20 59.52 -9.92
N SER A 60 66.17 60.11 -11.11
CA SER A 60 65.27 59.70 -12.20
C SER A 60 65.56 58.32 -12.78
N ALA A 61 66.71 57.70 -12.47
CA ALA A 61 67.02 56.33 -12.88
C ALA A 61 66.43 55.28 -11.92
N ASN A 62 66.25 55.63 -10.64
CA ASN A 62 65.85 54.70 -9.57
C ASN A 62 64.52 55.05 -8.89
N ALA A 63 63.88 56.17 -9.28
CA ALA A 63 62.71 56.74 -8.60
C ALA A 63 62.91 56.91 -7.07
N HIS A 64 64.11 57.31 -6.67
CA HIS A 64 64.50 57.45 -5.26
C HIS A 64 64.85 58.90 -4.92
N VAL A 65 64.47 59.32 -3.71
CA VAL A 65 64.84 60.65 -3.18
C VAL A 65 66.09 60.54 -2.34
N LYS A 66 67.05 61.42 -2.62
CA LYS A 66 68.35 61.55 -1.91
C LYS A 66 68.43 62.93 -1.25
N THR A 67 68.81 62.97 0.02
CA THR A 67 69.01 64.23 0.79
C THR A 67 70.47 64.65 0.77
N HIS A 68 70.76 65.92 0.46
CA HIS A 68 72.14 66.45 0.48
C HIS A 68 72.55 66.99 1.87
N PHE A 69 72.19 66.25 2.92
CA PHE A 69 72.71 66.48 4.26
C PHE A 69 73.91 65.55 4.47
N ASN A 70 75.07 66.10 4.80
CA ASN A 70 76.33 65.35 4.84
C ASN A 70 76.39 64.47 6.10
N ASP A 71 76.55 63.15 5.93
CA ASP A 71 76.65 62.22 7.07
C ASP A 71 77.97 62.40 7.87
N SER A 72 79.06 62.85 7.24
CA SER A 72 80.28 63.23 7.95
C SER A 72 80.05 64.41 8.91
N LEU A 73 79.08 65.30 8.60
CA LEU A 73 78.70 66.40 9.49
C LEU A 73 77.97 65.89 10.74
N VAL A 74 77.22 64.79 10.64
CA VAL A 74 76.58 64.10 11.79
C VAL A 74 77.64 63.45 12.67
N GLN A 75 78.65 62.82 12.06
CA GLN A 75 79.81 62.28 12.76
C GLN A 75 80.60 63.40 13.47
N LEU A 76 80.92 64.50 12.79
CA LEU A 76 81.61 65.65 13.37
C LEU A 76 80.86 66.27 14.55
N LEU A 77 79.53 66.43 14.45
CA LEU A 77 78.69 66.89 15.57
C LEU A 77 78.77 65.97 16.81
N ARG A 78 78.92 64.66 16.61
CA ARG A 78 79.10 63.68 17.69
C ARG A 78 80.50 63.73 18.27
N GLU A 79 81.52 63.75 17.43
CA GLU A 79 82.94 63.78 17.83
C GLU A 79 83.27 65.04 18.61
N VAL A 80 82.86 66.21 18.12
CA VAL A 80 83.09 67.50 18.80
C VAL A 80 82.43 67.52 20.18
N ARG A 81 81.22 66.97 20.32
CA ARG A 81 80.56 66.82 21.62
C ARG A 81 81.30 65.88 22.57
N GLN A 82 81.86 64.78 22.06
CA GLN A 82 82.66 63.83 22.85
C GLN A 82 84.01 64.45 23.28
N LEU A 83 84.69 65.17 22.39
CA LEU A 83 85.95 65.84 22.66
C LEU A 83 85.81 67.00 23.64
N GLN A 84 84.71 67.76 23.57
CA GLN A 84 84.35 68.75 24.60
C GLN A 84 84.12 68.08 25.97
N ALA A 85 83.40 66.96 26.03
CA ALA A 85 83.17 66.22 27.27
C ALA A 85 84.46 65.62 27.87
N LEU A 86 85.47 65.33 27.03
CA LEU A 86 86.82 64.91 27.44
C LEU A 86 87.76 66.09 27.76
N GLY A 87 87.26 67.34 27.73
CA GLY A 87 88.01 68.54 28.11
C GLY A 87 89.04 69.03 27.08
N PHE A 88 88.94 68.61 25.81
CA PHE A 88 89.79 69.15 24.75
C PHE A 88 89.31 70.52 24.27
N VAL A 89 90.26 71.43 23.98
CA VAL A 89 89.99 72.73 23.38
C VAL A 89 89.96 72.57 21.85
N ILE A 90 88.81 72.83 21.23
CA ILE A 90 88.58 72.64 19.80
C ILE A 90 88.71 73.98 19.06
N ARG A 91 89.20 73.93 17.82
CA ARG A 91 89.44 75.12 16.98
C ARG A 91 88.14 75.87 16.65
N ARG A 92 88.21 77.20 16.63
CA ARG A 92 87.03 78.11 16.58
C ARG A 92 86.23 78.06 15.27
N ASP A 93 86.90 77.76 14.16
CA ASP A 93 86.33 77.48 12.83
C ASP A 93 85.42 76.24 12.87
N VAL A 94 85.93 75.12 13.41
CA VAL A 94 85.17 73.87 13.59
C VAL A 94 83.97 74.10 14.50
N LEU A 95 84.14 74.82 15.62
CA LEU A 95 83.05 75.17 16.53
C LEU A 95 81.97 76.04 15.86
N ALA A 96 82.36 76.99 15.01
CA ALA A 96 81.42 77.84 14.28
C ALA A 96 80.61 77.06 13.21
N GLU A 97 81.24 76.10 12.52
CA GLU A 97 80.51 75.20 11.61
C GLU A 97 79.56 74.28 12.40
N VAL A 98 80.03 73.71 13.52
CA VAL A 98 79.23 72.88 14.43
C VAL A 98 78.01 73.62 14.98
N GLU A 99 78.14 74.87 15.41
CA GLU A 99 77.00 75.66 15.91
C GLU A 99 75.95 75.94 14.82
N VAL A 100 76.36 76.09 13.56
CA VAL A 100 75.44 76.24 12.43
C VAL A 100 74.82 74.89 12.09
N ALA A 101 75.62 73.85 11.92
CA ALA A 101 75.17 72.49 11.65
C ALA A 101 74.17 71.98 12.71
N HIS A 102 74.42 72.24 14.00
CA HIS A 102 73.54 71.84 15.10
C HIS A 102 72.13 72.47 15.01
N LYS A 103 72.02 73.72 14.54
CA LYS A 103 70.73 74.40 14.29
C LYS A 103 69.93 73.73 13.16
N PHE A 104 70.61 73.12 12.19
CA PHE A 104 69.99 72.48 11.03
C PHE A 104 69.88 70.94 11.12
N TYR A 105 70.63 70.31 12.03
CA TYR A 105 70.70 68.85 12.23
C TYR A 105 69.32 68.19 12.39
N ARG A 106 68.43 68.78 13.20
CA ARG A 106 67.05 68.29 13.37
C ARG A 106 66.30 68.21 12.04
N TYR A 107 66.41 69.24 11.19
CA TYR A 107 65.75 69.27 9.88
C TYR A 107 66.41 68.27 8.91
N GLY A 108 67.73 68.13 8.92
CA GLY A 108 68.46 67.13 8.13
C GLY A 108 68.04 65.70 8.43
N MET A 109 67.94 65.34 9.71
CA MET A 109 67.50 64.00 10.12
C MET A 109 66.03 63.72 9.75
N VAL A 110 65.13 64.70 9.92
CA VAL A 110 63.73 64.56 9.50
C VAL A 110 63.61 64.44 7.97
N LEU A 111 64.35 65.23 7.21
CA LEU A 111 64.37 65.12 5.74
C LEU A 111 64.89 63.74 5.29
N LYS A 112 65.94 63.21 5.93
CA LYS A 112 66.45 61.86 5.65
C LYS A 112 65.41 60.77 5.97
N GLN A 113 64.68 60.93 7.08
CA GLN A 113 63.57 60.04 7.44
C GLN A 113 62.42 60.09 6.42
N ARG A 114 62.05 61.27 5.90
CA ARG A 114 60.98 61.41 4.89
C ARG A 114 61.41 60.93 3.49
N ALA A 115 62.68 61.04 3.13
CA ALA A 115 63.23 60.42 1.92
C ALA A 115 63.15 58.88 2.00
N ASN A 116 63.61 58.30 3.11
CA ASN A 116 63.48 56.85 3.35
C ASN A 116 62.01 56.40 3.35
N PHE A 117 61.10 57.21 3.91
CA PHE A 117 59.65 56.96 3.84
C PHE A 117 59.13 56.95 2.39
N TYR A 118 59.47 57.93 1.54
CA TYR A 118 59.09 57.90 0.11
C TYR A 118 59.62 56.65 -0.60
N ASN A 119 60.89 56.28 -0.37
CA ASN A 119 61.51 55.13 -0.99
C ASN A 119 60.84 53.79 -0.56
N ASN A 120 60.38 53.68 0.69
CA ASN A 120 59.81 52.45 1.25
C ASN A 120 58.27 52.35 1.15
N ILE A 121 57.53 53.46 1.23
CA ILE A 121 56.06 53.47 1.37
C ILE A 121 55.35 52.75 0.21
N SER A 122 55.96 52.74 -0.98
CA SER A 122 55.47 52.03 -2.17
C SER A 122 55.40 50.50 -2.00
N THR A 123 56.23 49.93 -1.11
CA THR A 123 56.23 48.51 -0.70
C THR A 123 55.37 48.30 0.55
N GLU A 124 55.27 49.31 1.42
CA GLU A 124 54.33 49.29 2.56
C GLU A 124 52.86 49.50 2.15
N MET A 125 52.53 49.89 0.92
CA MET A 125 51.15 49.97 0.43
C MET A 125 50.66 48.63 -0.13
N ILE A 126 49.55 48.11 0.41
CA ILE A 126 48.89 46.90 -0.13
C ILE A 126 48.43 47.17 -1.57
N PRO A 127 48.79 46.34 -2.59
CA PRO A 127 48.55 46.64 -4.00
C PRO A 127 47.10 47.00 -4.35
N CYS A 128 46.11 46.28 -3.83
CA CYS A 128 44.69 46.54 -4.10
C CYS A 128 44.14 47.82 -3.43
N GLN A 129 44.86 48.41 -2.47
CA GLN A 129 44.50 49.65 -1.79
C GLN A 129 45.20 50.89 -2.36
N LYS A 130 46.16 50.72 -3.29
CA LYS A 130 46.92 51.83 -3.88
C LYS A 130 46.04 52.95 -4.50
N PRO A 131 44.90 52.68 -5.16
CA PRO A 131 44.02 53.75 -5.66
C PRO A 131 43.45 54.65 -4.55
N MET A 132 43.19 54.12 -3.36
CA MET A 132 42.66 54.88 -2.21
C MET A 132 43.70 55.79 -1.57
N LEU A 133 44.99 55.47 -1.70
CA LEU A 133 46.11 56.26 -1.19
C LEU A 133 46.72 57.19 -2.24
N LEU A 134 46.31 57.07 -3.51
CA LEU A 134 46.89 57.82 -4.63
C LEU A 134 46.80 59.33 -4.44
N VAL A 135 45.70 59.85 -3.91
CA VAL A 135 45.50 61.30 -3.68
C VAL A 135 46.49 61.84 -2.65
N ASP A 136 46.71 61.13 -1.53
CA ASP A 136 47.68 61.52 -0.51
C ASP A 136 49.13 61.28 -0.97
N ALA A 137 49.38 60.24 -1.78
CA ALA A 137 50.69 59.98 -2.38
C ALA A 137 51.10 61.09 -3.35
N MET A 138 50.18 61.51 -4.25
CA MET A 138 50.38 62.65 -5.14
C MET A 138 50.51 63.97 -4.37
N ALA A 139 49.79 64.16 -3.26
CA ALA A 139 49.95 65.32 -2.40
C ALA A 139 51.33 65.34 -1.71
N PHE A 140 51.80 64.20 -1.23
CA PHE A 140 53.12 64.04 -0.61
C PHE A 140 54.23 64.31 -1.63
N GLU A 141 54.15 63.68 -2.80
CA GLU A 141 55.08 63.87 -3.91
C GLU A 141 55.10 65.32 -4.40
N LYS A 142 53.94 65.98 -4.54
CA LYS A 142 53.87 67.40 -4.92
C LYS A 142 54.60 68.32 -3.94
N VAL A 143 54.54 68.04 -2.63
CA VAL A 143 55.32 68.78 -1.62
C VAL A 143 56.80 68.43 -1.71
N LEU A 144 57.13 67.14 -1.81
CA LEU A 144 58.50 66.62 -1.86
C LEU A 144 59.31 67.12 -3.07
N MET A 145 58.67 67.20 -4.24
CA MET A 145 59.27 67.69 -5.49
C MET A 145 59.25 69.22 -5.62
N SER A 146 58.52 69.94 -4.74
CA SER A 146 58.43 71.41 -4.75
C SER A 146 58.84 72.03 -3.40
N PRO A 147 60.14 72.01 -3.03
CA PRO A 147 60.68 72.66 -1.83
C PRO A 147 60.72 74.19 -1.98
N LYS A 148 59.54 74.79 -2.14
CA LYS A 148 59.34 76.24 -2.33
C LYS A 148 58.64 76.86 -1.13
N ASP A 149 59.03 78.09 -0.83
CA ASP A 149 58.40 78.91 0.21
C ASP A 149 57.10 79.55 -0.29
N ALA A 150 56.33 80.19 0.59
CA ALA A 150 55.08 80.89 0.26
C ALA A 150 55.27 82.01 -0.80
N GLN A 151 56.50 82.49 -1.00
CA GLN A 151 56.90 83.45 -2.03
C GLN A 151 57.47 82.79 -3.31
N ALA A 152 57.22 81.49 -3.54
CA ALA A 152 57.68 80.69 -4.67
C ALA A 152 59.21 80.57 -4.89
N LYS A 153 60.02 81.05 -3.94
CA LYS A 153 61.49 80.91 -3.92
C LYS A 153 61.90 79.52 -3.42
N ASP A 154 62.99 78.99 -3.96
CA ASP A 154 63.58 77.71 -3.53
C ASP A 154 64.13 77.80 -2.10
N ILE A 155 63.80 76.83 -1.26
CA ILE A 155 64.23 76.81 0.15
C ILE A 155 65.64 76.23 0.23
N THR A 156 66.52 76.96 0.92
CA THR A 156 67.92 76.58 1.16
C THR A 156 68.22 76.49 2.65
N TRP A 157 69.28 75.78 3.00
CA TRP A 157 69.82 75.65 4.37
C TRP A 157 70.22 76.98 5.05
N ARG A 158 70.06 78.13 4.38
CA ARG A 158 70.32 79.46 4.94
C ARG A 158 69.10 80.09 5.62
N ASN A 159 67.88 79.64 5.30
CA ASN A 159 66.64 80.18 5.87
C ASN A 159 65.95 79.15 6.78
N ALA A 160 66.25 79.22 8.07
CA ALA A 160 65.68 78.32 9.08
C ALA A 160 64.15 78.41 9.18
N ALA A 161 63.55 79.59 9.01
CA ALA A 161 62.09 79.77 9.14
C ALA A 161 61.32 79.15 7.96
N ALA A 162 61.79 79.34 6.73
CA ALA A 162 61.19 78.71 5.56
C ALA A 162 61.40 77.18 5.57
N LEU A 163 62.57 76.72 6.02
CA LEU A 163 62.86 75.28 6.17
C LEU A 163 61.96 74.62 7.22
N ASP A 164 61.80 75.25 8.39
CA ASP A 164 60.89 74.78 9.45
C ASP A 164 59.43 74.73 8.97
N GLY A 165 58.98 75.78 8.26
CA GLY A 165 57.67 75.81 7.61
C GLY A 165 57.46 74.73 6.55
N TYR A 166 58.48 74.39 5.76
CA TYR A 166 58.44 73.30 4.78
C TYR A 166 58.48 71.92 5.42
N VAL A 167 59.34 71.72 6.42
CA VAL A 167 59.45 70.45 7.15
C VAL A 167 58.16 70.14 7.90
N ARG A 168 57.44 71.13 8.45
CA ARG A 168 56.06 70.93 8.93
C ARG A 168 55.15 70.41 7.80
N ARG A 169 54.99 71.15 6.69
CA ARG A 169 54.13 70.72 5.56
C ARG A 169 54.46 69.31 5.05
N LEU A 170 55.76 68.96 4.98
CA LEU A 170 56.21 67.64 4.54
C LEU A 170 55.88 66.54 5.58
N ASN A 171 56.02 66.83 6.87
CA ASN A 171 55.60 65.94 7.95
C ASN A 171 54.08 65.73 7.94
N ASP A 172 53.29 66.82 7.87
CA ASP A 172 51.82 66.80 7.96
C ASP A 172 51.20 65.90 6.88
N VAL A 173 51.74 65.94 5.66
CA VAL A 173 51.26 65.13 4.53
C VAL A 173 51.83 63.70 4.58
N ALA A 174 53.08 63.51 5.00
CA ALA A 174 53.65 62.17 5.19
C ALA A 174 52.94 61.38 6.32
N GLU A 175 52.59 62.04 7.43
CA GLU A 175 51.89 61.42 8.55
C GLU A 175 50.43 61.13 8.23
N ARG A 176 49.77 61.99 7.44
CA ARG A 176 48.45 61.72 6.86
C ARG A 176 48.47 60.47 5.98
N LEU A 177 49.45 60.37 5.06
CA LEU A 177 49.62 59.19 4.20
C LEU A 177 49.92 57.93 5.04
N ALA A 178 50.78 58.05 6.06
CA ALA A 178 51.14 56.94 6.94
C ALA A 178 49.96 56.41 7.76
N GLU A 179 49.17 57.28 8.44
CA GLU A 179 48.05 56.81 9.25
C GLU A 179 46.85 56.38 8.39
N ARG A 180 46.66 56.92 7.17
CA ARG A 180 45.72 56.36 6.18
C ARG A 180 46.16 54.97 5.72
N ASN A 181 47.43 54.76 5.34
CA ASN A 181 47.94 53.42 4.99
C ASN A 181 47.81 52.44 6.17
N ARG A 182 48.15 52.88 7.40
CA ARG A 182 48.00 52.09 8.63
C ARG A 182 46.53 51.72 8.90
N THR A 183 45.60 52.64 8.67
CA THR A 183 44.15 52.39 8.89
C THR A 183 43.56 51.47 7.83
N LEU A 184 43.91 51.66 6.56
CA LEU A 184 43.54 50.71 5.50
C LEU A 184 44.15 49.31 5.73
N ARG A 185 45.37 49.21 6.27
CA ARG A 185 45.98 47.95 6.72
C ARG A 185 45.21 47.29 7.88
N LYS A 186 44.76 48.05 8.89
CA LYS A 186 43.89 47.53 9.98
C LYS A 186 42.60 46.91 9.40
N TRP A 187 41.91 47.66 8.52
CA TRP A 187 40.69 47.18 7.88
C TRP A 187 40.94 45.96 6.97
N HIS A 188 42.10 45.88 6.29
CA HIS A 188 42.49 44.70 5.52
C HIS A 188 42.69 43.46 6.40
N GLY A 189 43.32 43.62 7.58
CA GLY A 189 43.44 42.56 8.58
C GLY A 189 42.06 42.05 9.05
N LEU A 190 41.18 42.97 9.46
CA LEU A 190 39.84 42.62 9.93
C LEU A 190 39.00 41.90 8.87
N LEU A 191 39.03 42.36 7.62
CA LEU A 191 38.33 41.68 6.52
C LEU A 191 38.93 40.30 6.23
N GLY A 192 40.24 40.12 6.41
CA GLY A 192 40.91 38.81 6.36
C GLY A 192 40.45 37.88 7.48
N GLU A 193 40.40 38.34 8.72
CA GLU A 193 39.86 37.60 9.87
C GLU A 193 38.40 37.19 9.64
N ARG A 194 37.58 38.09 9.08
CA ARG A 194 36.19 37.77 8.69
C ARG A 194 36.13 36.70 7.61
N ILE A 195 36.96 36.77 6.57
CA ILE A 195 37.04 35.70 5.55
C ILE A 195 37.45 34.36 6.17
N VAL A 196 38.40 34.33 7.11
CA VAL A 196 38.85 33.07 7.73
C VAL A 196 37.78 32.49 8.67
N ALA A 197 37.09 33.31 9.47
CA ALA A 197 35.93 32.88 10.26
C ALA A 197 34.79 32.36 9.36
N LEU A 198 34.58 33.01 8.22
CA LEU A 198 33.68 32.54 7.17
C LEU A 198 34.14 31.18 6.62
N MET A 199 35.43 30.94 6.32
CA MET A 199 35.89 29.61 5.85
C MET A 199 35.53 28.42 6.79
N GLY A 200 35.20 28.67 8.06
CA GLY A 200 34.68 27.66 9.01
C GLY A 200 33.15 27.62 9.20
N THR A 201 32.36 28.43 8.48
CA THR A 201 30.91 28.58 8.69
C THR A 201 30.10 27.67 7.76
N ASP A 202 29.36 26.71 8.34
CA ASP A 202 28.49 25.77 7.64
C ASP A 202 27.38 26.49 6.82
N LEU A 203 27.40 26.30 5.50
CA LEU A 203 26.45 26.89 4.55
C LEU A 203 25.04 26.29 4.57
N VAL A 204 24.89 25.06 5.06
CA VAL A 204 23.60 24.36 5.18
C VAL A 204 22.93 24.75 6.49
N ARG A 205 23.66 24.74 7.61
CA ARG A 205 23.11 25.03 8.96
C ARG A 205 23.11 26.51 9.34
N HIS A 206 24.09 27.29 8.88
CA HIS A 206 24.33 28.67 9.33
C HIS A 206 24.36 29.70 8.20
N LYS A 207 23.59 29.43 7.14
CA LYS A 207 23.31 30.30 5.98
C LYS A 207 23.00 31.76 6.33
N ASP A 208 22.31 32.04 7.43
CA ASP A 208 22.00 33.43 7.83
C ASP A 208 23.20 34.11 8.51
N GLY A 209 24.04 33.35 9.21
CA GLY A 209 25.37 33.81 9.68
C GLY A 209 26.31 34.10 8.50
N TRP A 210 26.28 33.25 7.47
CA TRP A 210 26.96 33.48 6.20
C TRP A 210 26.56 34.80 5.56
N ALA A 211 25.26 35.02 5.38
CA ALA A 211 24.71 36.26 4.84
C ALA A 211 25.00 37.49 5.72
N ALA A 212 25.08 37.31 7.05
CA ALA A 212 25.42 38.36 7.99
C ALA A 212 26.90 38.78 7.90
N GLY A 213 27.85 37.85 7.79
CA GLY A 213 29.27 38.19 7.61
C GLY A 213 29.54 38.94 6.30
N VAL A 214 28.91 38.50 5.19
CA VAL A 214 28.98 39.22 3.91
C VAL A 214 28.22 40.57 3.95
N ARG A 215 27.27 40.76 4.87
CA ARG A 215 26.69 42.08 5.15
C ARG A 215 27.67 42.97 5.91
N GLU A 216 28.28 42.48 6.99
CA GLU A 216 29.28 43.22 7.77
C GLU A 216 30.46 43.69 6.90
N MET A 217 30.95 42.84 5.97
CA MET A 217 31.97 43.25 5.01
C MET A 217 31.51 44.45 4.15
N ARG A 218 30.27 44.45 3.66
CA ARG A 218 29.69 45.59 2.91
C ARG A 218 29.51 46.82 3.80
N ASP A 219 29.11 46.65 5.06
CA ASP A 219 28.94 47.73 6.02
C ASP A 219 30.29 48.43 6.34
N ILE A 220 31.40 47.66 6.39
CA ILE A 220 32.77 48.21 6.52
C ILE A 220 33.12 49.11 5.32
N PHE A 221 32.84 48.66 4.09
CA PHE A 221 33.06 49.50 2.91
C PHE A 221 32.13 50.73 2.86
N GLY A 222 30.87 50.60 3.31
CA GLY A 222 29.96 51.74 3.44
C GLY A 222 30.46 52.80 4.43
N ARG A 223 31.09 52.39 5.54
CA ARG A 223 31.76 53.33 6.47
C ARG A 223 32.93 54.04 5.79
N LEU A 224 33.75 53.33 5.01
CA LEU A 224 34.84 53.92 4.24
C LEU A 224 34.36 54.89 3.16
N GLU A 225 33.17 54.70 2.59
CA GLU A 225 32.53 55.70 1.71
C GLU A 225 32.17 56.98 2.49
N THR A 226 31.68 56.88 3.73
CA THR A 226 31.44 58.04 4.60
C THR A 226 32.73 58.72 5.10
N GLU A 227 33.85 58.00 5.17
CA GLU A 227 35.18 58.56 5.45
C GLU A 227 35.82 59.29 4.24
N GLY A 228 35.15 59.26 3.08
CA GLY A 228 35.54 59.99 1.87
C GLY A 228 36.31 59.18 0.82
N TYR A 229 36.42 57.86 0.96
CA TYR A 229 36.98 57.00 -0.09
C TYR A 229 35.86 56.61 -1.08
N SER A 230 35.85 57.17 -2.30
CA SER A 230 34.78 56.89 -3.27
C SER A 230 34.76 55.41 -3.70
N ARG A 231 33.58 54.93 -4.13
CA ARG A 231 33.37 53.55 -4.59
C ARG A 231 34.35 53.14 -5.71
N ASP A 232 34.70 54.07 -6.60
CA ASP A 232 35.69 53.87 -7.65
C ASP A 232 37.10 53.60 -7.10
N MET A 233 37.54 54.37 -6.09
CA MET A 233 38.83 54.14 -5.42
C MET A 233 38.86 52.78 -4.70
N GLN A 234 37.71 52.34 -4.20
CA GLN A 234 37.56 51.05 -3.52
C GLN A 234 37.44 49.86 -4.49
N GLN A 235 37.19 50.08 -5.79
CA GLN A 235 36.75 49.04 -6.73
C GLN A 235 37.71 47.83 -6.77
N VAL A 236 39.01 48.08 -6.91
CA VAL A 236 40.06 47.03 -6.95
C VAL A 236 40.14 46.25 -5.63
N TRP A 237 39.90 46.91 -4.50
CA TRP A 237 39.93 46.26 -3.18
C TRP A 237 38.67 45.45 -2.91
N ARG A 238 37.49 45.96 -3.29
CA ARG A 238 36.22 45.21 -3.24
C ARG A 238 36.30 43.94 -4.11
N GLN A 239 36.82 44.06 -5.34
CA GLN A 239 37.05 42.90 -6.23
C GLN A 239 38.01 41.88 -5.62
N HIS A 240 39.12 42.33 -5.00
CA HIS A 240 40.05 41.43 -4.32
C HIS A 240 39.38 40.58 -3.24
N TRP A 241 38.44 41.15 -2.47
CA TRP A 241 37.67 40.39 -1.47
C TRP A 241 36.63 39.47 -2.08
N ASP A 242 36.01 39.81 -3.21
CA ASP A 242 35.11 38.89 -3.92
C ASP A 242 35.86 37.62 -4.38
N PHE A 243 37.13 37.73 -4.77
CA PHE A 243 37.98 36.57 -5.06
C PHE A 243 38.40 35.78 -3.80
N GLN A 244 38.32 36.35 -2.59
CA GLN A 244 38.52 35.57 -1.35
C GLN A 244 37.21 34.95 -0.86
N LEU A 245 36.08 35.67 -1.00
CA LEU A 245 34.73 35.14 -0.80
C LEU A 245 34.45 33.97 -1.74
N TYR A 246 34.91 34.02 -2.99
CA TYR A 246 34.84 32.91 -3.95
C TYR A 246 35.47 31.65 -3.35
N LYS A 247 36.71 31.72 -2.84
CA LYS A 247 37.42 30.57 -2.26
C LYS A 247 36.74 30.05 -0.99
N ALA A 248 36.30 30.96 -0.12
CA ALA A 248 35.62 30.58 1.12
C ALA A 248 34.27 29.90 0.86
N LEU A 249 33.52 30.42 -0.14
CA LEU A 249 32.30 29.83 -0.65
C LEU A 249 32.56 28.47 -1.32
N GLU A 250 33.59 28.33 -2.13
CA GLU A 250 33.95 27.10 -2.84
C GLU A 250 34.31 25.97 -1.87
N VAL A 251 35.15 26.24 -0.86
CA VAL A 251 35.52 25.25 0.17
C VAL A 251 34.29 24.79 0.96
N GLN A 252 33.44 25.70 1.43
CA GLN A 252 32.22 25.33 2.16
C GLN A 252 31.14 24.70 1.26
N TYR A 253 31.10 25.04 -0.04
CA TYR A 253 30.21 24.39 -1.01
C TYR A 253 30.64 22.94 -1.27
N LEU A 254 31.95 22.68 -1.41
CA LEU A 254 32.50 21.33 -1.53
C LEU A 254 32.20 20.47 -0.29
N ILE A 255 32.48 20.97 0.91
CA ILE A 255 32.16 20.28 2.17
C ILE A 255 30.65 20.04 2.27
N GLY A 256 29.84 21.03 1.93
CA GLY A 256 28.38 20.92 1.91
C GLY A 256 27.87 19.89 0.91
N LEU A 257 28.44 19.77 -0.29
CA LEU A 257 28.07 18.75 -1.28
C LEU A 257 28.28 17.32 -0.76
N GLU A 258 29.32 17.08 0.04
CA GLU A 258 29.58 15.73 0.58
C GLU A 258 28.81 15.45 1.89
N MET A 259 28.47 16.49 2.64
CA MET A 259 27.79 16.36 3.94
C MET A 259 26.29 16.60 3.91
N ILE A 260 25.71 17.25 2.87
CA ILE A 260 24.32 17.73 2.86
C ILE A 260 23.32 16.67 3.32
N ASN A 261 23.36 15.46 2.75
CA ASN A 261 22.43 14.37 3.06
C ASN A 261 22.43 13.94 4.55
N LYS A 262 23.58 14.08 5.24
CA LYS A 262 23.73 13.80 6.69
C LYS A 262 23.40 15.00 7.58
N THR A 263 23.25 16.18 6.96
CA THR A 263 23.15 17.49 7.63
C THR A 263 21.75 18.10 7.50
N LEU A 264 20.89 17.52 6.65
CA LEU A 264 19.48 17.90 6.48
C LEU A 264 18.68 17.85 7.80
N PRO A 265 17.66 18.72 7.96
CA PRO A 265 16.75 18.65 9.09
C PRO A 265 15.87 17.40 9.04
N GLU A 266 15.56 16.84 10.21
CA GLU A 266 14.71 15.66 10.33
C GLU A 266 13.25 16.00 9.98
N THR A 267 12.66 15.17 9.12
CA THR A 267 11.29 15.34 8.61
C THR A 267 10.44 14.13 8.99
N GLU A 268 9.44 14.32 9.84
CA GLU A 268 8.45 13.30 10.14
C GLU A 268 7.50 13.07 8.95
N ILE A 269 7.28 11.79 8.61
CA ILE A 269 6.33 11.35 7.59
C ILE A 269 5.50 10.19 8.12
N LYS A 270 4.24 10.06 7.70
CA LYS A 270 3.33 9.01 8.19
C LYS A 270 3.15 7.94 7.14
N MET A 271 3.18 6.67 7.53
CA MET A 271 2.73 5.57 6.65
C MET A 271 1.25 5.29 6.94
N VAL A 272 0.41 5.34 5.89
CA VAL A 272 -1.06 5.33 6.01
C VAL A 272 -1.68 4.46 4.92
N TYR A 273 -2.70 3.69 5.27
CA TYR A 273 -3.56 2.99 4.31
C TYR A 273 -4.76 3.88 3.93
N ARG A 274 -4.96 4.20 2.65
CA ARG A 274 -6.13 4.92 2.13
C ARG A 274 -6.50 4.41 0.73
N GLN A 275 -7.79 4.45 0.37
CA GLN A 275 -8.28 4.10 -0.97
C GLN A 275 -7.79 2.71 -1.47
N ARG A 276 -7.74 1.73 -0.57
CA ARG A 276 -7.16 0.39 -0.80
C ARG A 276 -5.68 0.41 -1.27
N LYS A 277 -4.88 1.39 -0.86
CA LYS A 277 -3.44 1.47 -1.15
C LYS A 277 -2.62 1.93 0.05
N LEU A 278 -1.44 1.34 0.21
CA LEU A 278 -0.44 1.75 1.19
C LEU A 278 0.37 2.93 0.62
N GLN A 279 0.40 4.06 1.33
CA GLN A 279 1.08 5.27 0.88
C GLN A 279 1.68 6.07 2.04
N TYR A 280 2.62 6.96 1.72
CA TYR A 280 3.06 7.99 2.66
C TYR A 280 2.11 9.19 2.66
N GLU A 281 1.99 9.83 3.82
CA GLU A 281 1.39 11.15 3.99
C GLU A 281 2.46 12.09 4.61
N PRO A 282 2.99 13.08 3.86
CA PRO A 282 2.74 13.39 2.44
C PRO A 282 3.21 12.32 1.46
N ALA A 283 2.69 12.35 0.22
CA ALA A 283 2.99 11.35 -0.81
C ALA A 283 4.47 11.38 -1.26
N LEU A 284 5.01 10.23 -1.70
CA LEU A 284 6.43 10.08 -2.06
C LEU A 284 6.89 11.06 -3.16
N GLU A 285 6.01 11.38 -4.11
CA GLU A 285 6.29 12.38 -5.16
C GLU A 285 6.35 13.81 -4.60
N GLU A 286 5.47 14.15 -3.66
CA GLU A 286 5.50 15.45 -2.98
C GLU A 286 6.75 15.56 -2.10
N LEU A 287 7.13 14.49 -1.40
CA LEU A 287 8.37 14.43 -0.63
C LEU A 287 9.61 14.60 -1.53
N LYS A 288 9.65 13.97 -2.72
CA LYS A 288 10.69 14.20 -3.73
C LYS A 288 10.76 15.65 -4.17
N ILE A 289 9.62 16.25 -4.54
CA ILE A 289 9.54 17.65 -4.96
C ILE A 289 10.01 18.58 -3.83
N ARG A 290 9.54 18.37 -2.60
CA ARG A 290 9.90 19.18 -1.43
C ARG A 290 11.39 19.09 -1.11
N HIS A 291 11.95 17.88 -1.07
CA HIS A 291 13.37 17.62 -0.83
C HIS A 291 14.26 18.31 -1.88
N VAL A 292 13.95 18.14 -3.16
CA VAL A 292 14.71 18.76 -4.25
C VAL A 292 14.57 20.30 -4.24
N LYS A 293 13.35 20.82 -4.05
CA LYS A 293 13.05 22.25 -4.19
C LYS A 293 13.49 23.10 -2.98
N GLU A 294 13.28 22.60 -1.77
CA GLU A 294 13.44 23.38 -0.54
C GLU A 294 14.80 23.12 0.13
N LEU A 295 15.22 21.85 0.19
CA LEU A 295 16.47 21.45 0.82
C LEU A 295 17.65 21.54 -0.17
N LEU A 296 17.61 20.78 -1.26
CA LEU A 296 18.75 20.70 -2.19
C LEU A 296 18.94 22.00 -2.98
N ASN A 297 17.95 22.44 -3.75
CA ASN A 297 18.06 23.65 -4.58
C ASN A 297 18.32 24.94 -3.77
N GLY A 298 17.90 24.97 -2.51
CA GLY A 298 18.19 26.08 -1.58
C GLY A 298 19.68 26.29 -1.32
N PHE A 299 20.44 25.18 -1.22
CA PHE A 299 21.90 25.14 -1.06
C PHE A 299 22.64 25.09 -2.41
N LEU A 300 22.27 24.17 -3.30
CA LEU A 300 22.95 23.95 -4.59
C LEU A 300 22.94 25.22 -5.45
N GLY A 301 21.82 25.96 -5.45
CA GLY A 301 21.68 27.26 -6.12
C GLY A 301 22.15 28.46 -5.30
N LEU A 302 22.84 28.28 -4.16
CA LEU A 302 23.32 29.39 -3.34
C LEU A 302 24.38 30.24 -4.05
N PRO A 303 25.44 29.69 -4.70
CA PRO A 303 26.43 30.52 -5.40
C PRO A 303 25.82 31.38 -6.52
N LEU A 304 24.77 30.90 -7.20
CA LEU A 304 24.06 31.64 -8.25
C LEU A 304 23.28 32.86 -7.72
N ARG A 305 22.86 32.81 -6.46
CA ARG A 305 22.04 33.81 -5.77
C ARG A 305 22.84 34.75 -4.85
N MET A 306 24.05 34.36 -4.49
CA MET A 306 24.97 35.14 -3.65
C MET A 306 25.39 36.45 -4.33
N LYS A 307 25.53 37.50 -3.52
CA LYS A 307 26.17 38.77 -3.91
C LYS A 307 27.30 39.06 -2.93
N GLY A 308 28.45 39.45 -3.45
CA GLY A 308 29.63 39.82 -2.67
C GLY A 308 29.62 41.31 -2.31
N VAL A 309 30.76 41.97 -2.57
CA VAL A 309 31.13 43.29 -2.07
C VAL A 309 31.49 44.28 -3.18
N SER A 310 31.86 43.84 -4.39
CA SER A 310 32.02 44.71 -5.58
C SER A 310 30.86 44.62 -6.56
N ASP A 311 30.76 45.65 -7.41
CA ASP A 311 29.78 45.81 -8.50
C ASP A 311 29.78 44.64 -9.50
N LEU A 312 30.91 43.91 -9.62
CA LEU A 312 30.97 42.69 -10.45
C LEU A 312 30.20 41.54 -9.80
N SER A 313 30.24 41.43 -8.47
CA SER A 313 29.52 40.41 -7.68
C SER A 313 28.06 40.76 -7.39
N GLU A 314 27.66 42.03 -7.59
CA GLU A 314 26.24 42.42 -7.54
C GLU A 314 25.45 41.88 -8.75
N ARG A 315 26.15 41.58 -9.85
CA ARG A 315 25.60 40.96 -11.06
C ARG A 315 25.40 39.45 -10.83
N PRO A 316 24.24 38.86 -11.20
CA PRO A 316 24.01 37.43 -11.06
C PRO A 316 25.08 36.61 -11.78
N GLY A 317 25.56 35.55 -11.13
CA GLY A 317 26.47 34.57 -11.74
C GLY A 317 27.97 34.82 -11.55
N PHE A 318 28.42 35.83 -10.78
CA PHE A 318 29.85 35.99 -10.48
C PHE A 318 30.48 34.72 -9.87
N PHE A 319 29.79 34.08 -8.93
CA PHE A 319 30.22 32.82 -8.31
C PHE A 319 29.75 31.56 -9.07
N ARG A 320 29.23 31.70 -10.31
CA ARG A 320 28.66 30.58 -11.09
C ARG A 320 29.70 29.49 -11.37
N ALA A 321 30.97 29.86 -11.58
CA ALA A 321 32.04 28.91 -11.86
C ALA A 321 32.19 27.81 -10.79
N ILE A 322 31.83 28.08 -9.53
CA ILE A 322 31.81 27.08 -8.44
C ILE A 322 30.81 25.96 -8.75
N VAL A 323 29.66 26.29 -9.34
CA VAL A 323 28.60 25.32 -9.70
C VAL A 323 29.00 24.57 -10.97
N ASP A 324 29.42 25.30 -12.01
CA ASP A 324 29.79 24.70 -13.30
C ASP A 324 31.01 23.76 -13.17
N ALA A 325 31.99 24.08 -12.31
CA ALA A 325 33.16 23.23 -12.04
C ALA A 325 32.83 21.96 -11.22
N ASN A 326 31.80 22.00 -10.38
CA ASN A 326 31.48 20.94 -9.42
C ASN A 326 30.25 20.11 -9.80
N ALA A 327 29.87 20.11 -11.07
CA ALA A 327 28.72 19.36 -11.61
C ALA A 327 28.70 17.87 -11.19
N ALA A 328 29.87 17.21 -11.12
CA ALA A 328 29.97 15.82 -10.65
C ALA A 328 29.65 15.64 -9.15
N GLY A 329 29.95 16.63 -8.30
CA GLY A 329 29.52 16.65 -6.90
C GLY A 329 28.01 16.83 -6.78
N ILE A 330 27.43 17.72 -7.57
CA ILE A 330 25.98 17.96 -7.64
C ILE A 330 25.24 16.70 -8.10
N ALA A 331 25.77 15.98 -9.10
CA ALA A 331 25.23 14.71 -9.55
C ALA A 331 25.28 13.62 -8.46
N ARG A 332 26.36 13.53 -7.67
CA ARG A 332 26.45 12.62 -6.51
C ARG A 332 25.38 12.91 -5.46
N VAL A 333 25.06 14.19 -5.20
CA VAL A 333 23.98 14.58 -4.26
C VAL A 333 22.62 14.09 -4.75
N TYR A 334 22.28 14.33 -6.02
CA TYR A 334 21.01 13.86 -6.59
C TYR A 334 20.89 12.33 -6.62
N ALA A 335 21.95 11.61 -7.03
CA ALA A 335 21.96 10.15 -7.03
C ALA A 335 21.79 9.55 -5.61
N ALA A 336 22.36 10.20 -4.59
CA ALA A 336 22.16 9.80 -3.20
C ALA A 336 20.74 10.10 -2.69
N ALA A 337 20.14 11.22 -3.10
CA ALA A 337 18.73 11.50 -2.81
C ALA A 337 17.78 10.50 -3.50
N GLU A 338 18.06 10.10 -4.75
CA GLU A 338 17.33 9.03 -5.43
C GLU A 338 17.48 7.68 -4.72
N ALA A 339 18.68 7.33 -4.25
CA ALA A 339 18.91 6.14 -3.43
C ALA A 339 18.14 6.17 -2.10
N LEU A 340 18.03 7.33 -1.44
CA LEU A 340 17.20 7.53 -0.24
C LEU A 340 15.71 7.31 -0.56
N PHE A 341 15.20 7.85 -1.67
CA PHE A 341 13.81 7.60 -2.08
C PHE A 341 13.57 6.16 -2.55
N GLN A 342 14.59 5.46 -3.07
CA GLN A 342 14.52 4.03 -3.35
C GLN A 342 14.43 3.23 -2.05
N GLN A 343 15.25 3.54 -1.04
CA GLN A 343 15.15 2.93 0.29
C GLN A 343 13.77 3.15 0.93
N LEU A 344 13.20 4.36 0.84
CA LEU A 344 11.82 4.63 1.28
C LEU A 344 10.78 3.79 0.51
N SER A 345 10.95 3.62 -0.81
CA SER A 345 10.07 2.75 -1.60
C SER A 345 10.21 1.27 -1.24
N ASP A 346 11.42 0.81 -0.93
CA ASP A 346 11.67 -0.57 -0.52
C ASP A 346 11.31 -0.84 0.94
N GLU A 347 11.27 0.18 1.80
CA GLU A 347 10.66 0.11 3.13
C GLU A 347 9.14 -0.04 3.01
N LEU A 348 8.48 0.78 2.19
CA LEU A 348 7.03 0.72 1.94
C LEU A 348 6.57 -0.69 1.50
N LYS A 349 7.33 -1.32 0.58
CA LYS A 349 7.04 -2.68 0.09
C LYS A 349 6.99 -3.75 1.19
N LYS A 350 7.81 -3.62 2.25
CA LYS A 350 7.83 -4.61 3.37
C LYS A 350 6.51 -4.69 4.14
N TYR A 351 5.65 -3.67 4.01
CA TYR A 351 4.37 -3.60 4.71
C TYR A 351 3.17 -3.72 3.77
N THR A 352 3.38 -3.95 2.46
CA THR A 352 2.30 -4.20 1.50
C THR A 352 1.59 -5.53 1.82
N ASP A 353 2.35 -6.58 2.15
CA ASP A 353 1.83 -7.92 2.46
C ASP A 353 0.83 -7.91 3.64
N TRP A 354 1.06 -7.04 4.63
CA TRP A 354 0.18 -6.84 5.79
C TRP A 354 -1.18 -6.21 5.45
N VAL A 355 -1.31 -5.67 4.24
CA VAL A 355 -2.41 -4.81 3.80
C VAL A 355 -3.20 -5.44 2.65
N ALA A 356 -2.65 -6.46 1.96
CA ALA A 356 -3.27 -7.18 0.84
C ALA A 356 -4.69 -7.70 1.15
N VAL A 357 -4.96 -8.09 2.41
CA VAL A 357 -6.28 -8.48 2.92
C VAL A 357 -7.36 -7.43 2.62
N GLY A 358 -7.00 -6.14 2.58
CA GLY A 358 -7.92 -5.04 2.30
C GLY A 358 -8.12 -4.71 0.82
N GLU A 359 -7.38 -5.35 -0.11
CA GLU A 359 -7.56 -5.14 -1.55
C GLU A 359 -8.68 -6.04 -2.13
N VAL A 360 -8.84 -7.25 -1.57
CA VAL A 360 -9.76 -8.31 -2.02
C VAL A 360 -11.18 -8.12 -1.44
N ASP A 361 -12.20 -8.74 -2.06
CA ASP A 361 -13.51 -8.90 -1.44
C ASP A 361 -13.51 -10.10 -0.47
N LEU A 362 -13.57 -9.80 0.83
CA LEU A 362 -13.49 -10.81 1.87
C LEU A 362 -14.74 -11.68 1.98
N GLU A 363 -15.93 -11.19 1.60
CA GLU A 363 -17.14 -12.00 1.67
C GLU A 363 -17.17 -13.02 0.53
N GLN A 364 -16.86 -12.58 -0.70
CA GLN A 364 -16.84 -13.48 -1.86
C GLN A 364 -15.80 -14.61 -1.68
N LEU A 365 -14.60 -14.27 -1.19
CA LEU A 365 -13.53 -15.25 -0.93
C LEU A 365 -13.90 -16.24 0.19
N ALA A 366 -14.55 -15.75 1.25
CA ALA A 366 -14.99 -16.57 2.38
C ALA A 366 -16.19 -17.48 2.07
N GLU A 367 -16.91 -17.25 0.97
CA GLU A 367 -17.97 -18.15 0.49
C GLU A 367 -17.44 -19.24 -0.44
N SER A 368 -16.46 -18.94 -1.31
CA SER A 368 -15.90 -19.92 -2.25
C SER A 368 -14.94 -20.92 -1.62
N GLU A 369 -13.96 -20.45 -0.83
CA GLU A 369 -12.83 -21.29 -0.40
C GLU A 369 -13.05 -22.03 0.92
N LEU A 370 -13.87 -21.49 1.83
CA LEU A 370 -14.06 -22.07 3.17
C LEU A 370 -15.25 -23.04 3.17
N GLN A 371 -15.01 -24.35 3.26
CA GLN A 371 -16.07 -25.37 3.18
C GLN A 371 -16.10 -26.32 4.38
N GLU A 372 -14.94 -26.67 4.93
CA GLU A 372 -14.80 -27.55 6.09
C GLU A 372 -14.41 -26.82 7.37
N VAL A 373 -14.83 -27.35 8.53
CA VAL A 373 -14.68 -26.66 9.83
C VAL A 373 -13.20 -26.35 10.17
N GLY A 374 -12.27 -27.16 9.65
CA GLY A 374 -10.83 -26.93 9.76
C GLY A 374 -10.33 -25.69 9.02
N ASP A 375 -11.00 -25.25 7.95
CA ASP A 375 -10.60 -24.09 7.15
C ASP A 375 -10.75 -22.80 7.98
N TRP A 376 -11.90 -22.63 8.64
CA TRP A 376 -12.14 -21.51 9.56
C TRP A 376 -11.22 -21.57 10.79
N ASP A 377 -11.03 -22.73 11.43
CA ASP A 377 -10.13 -22.86 12.59
C ASP A 377 -8.67 -22.55 12.22
N SER A 378 -8.19 -23.01 11.07
CA SER A 378 -6.86 -22.65 10.55
C SER A 378 -6.75 -21.14 10.35
N ASN A 379 -7.70 -20.52 9.62
CA ASN A 379 -7.70 -19.07 9.39
C ASN A 379 -7.79 -18.26 10.70
N PHE A 380 -8.59 -18.68 11.68
CA PHE A 380 -8.67 -18.03 12.99
C PHE A 380 -7.38 -18.17 13.82
N ARG A 381 -6.66 -19.29 13.71
CA ARG A 381 -5.32 -19.45 14.33
C ARG A 381 -4.29 -18.56 13.66
N MET A 382 -4.31 -18.49 12.33
CA MET A 382 -3.40 -17.67 11.53
C MET A 382 -3.64 -16.17 11.76
N LEU A 383 -4.91 -15.74 11.85
CA LEU A 383 -5.28 -14.38 12.23
C LEU A 383 -4.80 -14.01 13.65
N LYS A 384 -4.90 -14.93 14.62
CA LYS A 384 -4.36 -14.74 15.98
C LYS A 384 -2.83 -14.66 16.01
N ALA A 385 -2.13 -15.39 15.13
CA ALA A 385 -0.69 -15.26 14.96
C ALA A 385 -0.32 -13.90 14.33
N ALA A 386 -0.99 -13.53 13.23
CA ALA A 386 -0.78 -12.26 12.55
C ALA A 386 -1.04 -11.05 13.48
N ALA A 387 -2.11 -11.06 14.27
CA ALA A 387 -2.39 -10.00 15.25
C ALA A 387 -1.29 -9.89 16.33
N ARG A 388 -0.75 -11.02 16.81
CA ARG A 388 0.39 -11.03 17.74
C ARG A 388 1.65 -10.44 17.11
N ASP A 389 1.84 -10.63 15.81
CA ASP A 389 3.03 -10.16 15.09
C ASP A 389 2.89 -8.71 14.59
N ALA A 390 1.68 -8.25 14.26
CA ALA A 390 1.36 -6.84 14.05
C ALA A 390 1.67 -5.99 15.30
N GLY A 391 1.38 -6.54 16.49
CA GLY A 391 1.77 -5.94 17.78
C GLY A 391 3.28 -5.77 17.97
N LYS A 392 4.13 -6.50 17.24
CA LYS A 392 5.60 -6.38 17.28
C LYS A 392 6.17 -5.36 16.29
N LEU A 393 5.36 -4.85 15.36
CA LEU A 393 5.82 -3.86 14.37
C LEU A 393 6.40 -2.62 15.08
N PRO A 394 7.41 -1.94 14.51
CA PRO A 394 7.95 -0.71 15.10
C PRO A 394 6.88 0.40 15.14
N ASN A 395 6.98 1.32 16.10
CA ASN A 395 6.17 2.55 16.08
C ASN A 395 6.77 3.58 15.11
N GLU A 396 8.10 3.64 15.05
CA GLU A 396 8.88 4.60 14.26
C GLU A 396 10.10 3.90 13.64
N VAL A 397 10.45 4.27 12.41
CA VAL A 397 11.71 3.86 11.74
C VAL A 397 12.33 5.09 11.10
N LYS A 398 13.63 5.30 11.32
CA LYS A 398 14.39 6.42 10.77
C LYS A 398 15.27 5.97 9.62
N ILE A 399 15.18 6.68 8.49
CA ILE A 399 15.96 6.47 7.27
C ILE A 399 16.56 7.83 6.89
N ASP A 400 17.85 8.00 7.16
CA ASP A 400 18.60 9.27 7.14
C ASP A 400 17.84 10.46 7.76
N CYS A 401 17.34 11.38 6.94
CA CYS A 401 16.63 12.58 7.36
C CYS A 401 15.10 12.39 7.51
N TYR A 402 14.57 11.20 7.28
CA TYR A 402 13.13 10.91 7.39
C TYR A 402 12.83 9.98 8.56
N THR A 403 11.88 10.38 9.40
CA THR A 403 11.34 9.55 10.48
C THR A 403 9.93 9.10 10.10
N ILE A 404 9.76 7.82 9.80
CA ILE A 404 8.47 7.23 9.43
C ILE A 404 7.72 6.85 10.70
N ASN A 405 6.52 7.41 10.89
CA ASN A 405 5.58 7.01 11.94
C ASN A 405 4.58 5.97 11.39
N PHE A 406 4.50 4.82 12.09
CA PHE A 406 3.69 3.66 11.71
C PHE A 406 2.36 3.56 12.48
N ALA A 407 2.09 4.42 13.45
CA ALA A 407 0.86 4.35 14.26
C ALA A 407 -0.44 4.37 13.41
N PRO A 408 -0.56 5.16 12.32
CA PRO A 408 -1.73 5.09 11.44
C PRO A 408 -1.84 3.74 10.74
N LEU A 409 -0.76 3.23 10.15
CA LEU A 409 -0.74 1.90 9.51
C LEU A 409 -1.13 0.79 10.50
N LYS A 410 -0.60 0.80 11.73
CA LYS A 410 -1.00 -0.17 12.77
C LYS A 410 -2.51 -0.17 12.98
N SER A 411 -3.10 1.01 13.20
CA SER A 411 -4.56 1.11 13.38
C SER A 411 -5.36 0.61 12.17
N SER A 412 -4.85 0.79 10.95
CA SER A 412 -5.46 0.22 9.73
C SER A 412 -5.29 -1.30 9.62
N ILE A 413 -4.16 -1.86 10.06
CA ILE A 413 -3.94 -3.31 10.10
C ILE A 413 -4.86 -3.95 11.15
N ASP A 414 -4.96 -3.37 12.35
CA ASP A 414 -5.86 -3.82 13.41
C ASP A 414 -7.34 -3.77 12.95
N GLU A 415 -7.72 -2.73 12.21
CA GLU A 415 -9.06 -2.61 11.62
C GLU A 415 -9.31 -3.65 10.51
N LEU A 416 -8.35 -3.88 9.59
CA LEU A 416 -8.44 -4.93 8.58
C LEU A 416 -8.53 -6.34 9.19
N MET A 417 -7.76 -6.61 10.24
CA MET A 417 -7.84 -7.88 10.98
C MET A 417 -9.19 -8.07 11.67
N LYS A 418 -9.77 -6.99 12.23
CA LYS A 418 -11.11 -7.01 12.82
C LYS A 418 -12.20 -7.21 11.76
N GLN A 419 -12.06 -6.58 10.58
CA GLN A 419 -12.96 -6.80 9.44
C GLN A 419 -12.90 -8.28 8.99
N LEU A 420 -11.70 -8.84 8.80
CA LEU A 420 -11.52 -10.26 8.47
C LEU A 420 -12.08 -11.19 9.55
N GLN A 421 -11.89 -10.88 10.85
CA GLN A 421 -12.50 -11.67 11.94
C GLN A 421 -14.03 -11.67 11.82
N ASN A 422 -14.63 -10.50 11.59
CA ASN A 422 -16.08 -10.36 11.44
C ASN A 422 -16.60 -11.13 10.22
N THR A 423 -15.91 -11.07 9.08
CA THR A 423 -16.28 -11.78 7.86
C THR A 423 -16.13 -13.31 7.99
N LEU A 424 -15.09 -13.79 8.68
CA LEU A 424 -14.96 -15.23 8.98
C LEU A 424 -16.08 -15.71 9.90
N VAL A 425 -16.47 -14.93 10.92
CA VAL A 425 -17.60 -15.24 11.81
C VAL A 425 -18.94 -15.18 11.06
N SER A 426 -19.14 -14.19 10.19
CA SER A 426 -20.40 -14.05 9.42
C SER A 426 -20.54 -15.15 8.36
N SER A 427 -19.47 -15.51 7.64
CA SER A 427 -19.42 -16.66 6.71
C SER A 427 -19.73 -17.98 7.44
N LEU A 428 -19.05 -18.24 8.56
CA LEU A 428 -19.27 -19.44 9.37
C LEU A 428 -20.71 -19.55 9.86
N ARG A 429 -21.31 -18.43 10.32
CA ARG A 429 -22.72 -18.36 10.71
C ARG A 429 -23.67 -18.53 9.52
N ARG A 430 -23.39 -17.91 8.37
CA ARG A 430 -24.19 -17.98 7.14
C ARG A 430 -24.28 -19.43 6.64
N LYS A 431 -23.17 -20.17 6.62
CA LYS A 431 -23.16 -21.60 6.27
C LYS A 431 -23.78 -22.50 7.35
N ALA A 432 -23.60 -22.19 8.64
CA ALA A 432 -24.29 -22.91 9.71
C ALA A 432 -25.82 -22.73 9.71
N LEU A 433 -26.31 -21.55 9.28
CA LEU A 433 -27.74 -21.28 9.06
C LEU A 433 -28.28 -22.04 7.84
N ALA A 434 -27.58 -22.03 6.71
CA ALA A 434 -28.00 -22.78 5.52
C ALA A 434 -28.02 -24.30 5.77
N GLU A 435 -27.05 -24.84 6.51
CA GLU A 435 -27.08 -26.25 6.94
C GLU A 435 -28.22 -26.53 7.94
N LYS A 436 -28.54 -25.60 8.84
CA LYS A 436 -29.73 -25.71 9.72
C LYS A 436 -31.03 -25.74 8.91
N GLU A 437 -31.19 -24.86 7.94
CA GLU A 437 -32.38 -24.78 7.09
C GLU A 437 -32.62 -26.10 6.36
N LEU A 438 -31.58 -26.74 5.81
CA LEU A 438 -31.67 -28.08 5.20
C LEU A 438 -32.15 -29.17 6.19
N VAL A 439 -31.73 -29.11 7.46
CA VAL A 439 -32.22 -30.04 8.51
C VAL A 439 -33.68 -29.74 8.86
N GLU A 440 -34.07 -28.46 8.95
CA GLU A 440 -35.45 -28.05 9.23
C GLU A 440 -36.40 -28.42 8.09
N THR A 441 -36.02 -28.22 6.82
CA THR A 441 -36.80 -28.67 5.65
C THR A 441 -36.95 -30.19 5.66
N PHE A 442 -35.87 -30.96 5.86
CA PHE A 442 -35.95 -32.43 5.90
C PHE A 442 -36.87 -32.94 7.04
N VAL A 443 -36.82 -32.30 8.20
CA VAL A 443 -37.73 -32.61 9.33
C VAL A 443 -39.17 -32.21 9.02
N GLN A 444 -39.39 -31.14 8.24
CA GLN A 444 -40.74 -30.73 7.83
C GLN A 444 -41.32 -31.63 6.72
N ASP A 445 -40.56 -31.92 5.66
CA ASP A 445 -40.91 -32.92 4.63
C ASP A 445 -41.30 -34.26 5.28
N GLY A 446 -40.58 -34.64 6.33
CA GLY A 446 -40.83 -35.84 7.12
C GLY A 446 -42.13 -35.80 7.94
N LYS A 447 -42.46 -34.67 8.57
CA LYS A 447 -43.76 -34.48 9.26
C LYS A 447 -44.91 -34.45 8.27
N ASP A 448 -44.75 -33.72 7.17
CA ASP A 448 -45.73 -33.61 6.09
C ASP A 448 -46.02 -34.97 5.42
N LEU A 449 -45.07 -35.92 5.48
CA LEU A 449 -45.31 -37.31 5.12
C LEU A 449 -46.12 -38.08 6.18
N PHE A 450 -45.84 -37.86 7.47
CA PHE A 450 -46.52 -38.57 8.56
C PHE A 450 -47.96 -38.10 8.78
N ASP A 451 -48.25 -36.82 8.54
CA ASP A 451 -49.58 -36.24 8.70
C ASP A 451 -50.52 -36.57 7.51
N ARG A 452 -49.99 -37.14 6.42
CA ARG A 452 -50.82 -37.71 5.33
C ARG A 452 -51.51 -38.99 5.81
N GLN A 453 -52.83 -38.93 5.96
CA GLN A 453 -53.65 -40.13 6.08
C GLN A 453 -53.72 -40.84 4.72
N ALA A 454 -53.15 -42.04 4.61
CA ALA A 454 -53.26 -42.86 3.42
C ALA A 454 -54.68 -43.42 3.29
N MET A 455 -55.31 -43.21 2.13
CA MET A 455 -56.68 -43.65 1.85
C MET A 455 -56.74 -44.92 0.99
N THR A 456 -55.63 -45.33 0.36
CA THR A 456 -55.56 -46.50 -0.52
C THR A 456 -54.29 -47.33 -0.27
N VAL A 457 -54.28 -48.59 -0.74
CA VAL A 457 -53.10 -49.47 -0.69
C VAL A 457 -51.92 -48.88 -1.45
N GLU A 458 -52.17 -48.22 -2.58
CA GLU A 458 -51.09 -47.57 -3.34
C GLU A 458 -50.47 -46.42 -2.55
N ASP A 459 -51.25 -45.67 -1.80
CA ASP A 459 -50.76 -44.50 -1.05
C ASP A 459 -50.00 -44.93 0.20
N ILE A 460 -50.39 -46.03 0.84
CA ILE A 460 -49.57 -46.74 1.85
C ILE A 460 -48.24 -47.21 1.20
N GLY A 461 -48.29 -47.76 -0.02
CA GLY A 461 -47.13 -48.18 -0.77
C GLY A 461 -46.16 -47.04 -1.11
N LYS A 462 -46.69 -45.90 -1.58
CA LYS A 462 -45.95 -44.67 -1.89
C LYS A 462 -45.35 -44.07 -0.62
N ALA A 463 -46.14 -43.90 0.44
CA ALA A 463 -45.68 -43.37 1.73
C ALA A 463 -44.60 -44.26 2.37
N GLY A 464 -44.74 -45.59 2.26
CA GLY A 464 -43.71 -46.55 2.70
C GLY A 464 -42.43 -46.54 1.86
N GLN A 465 -42.48 -46.11 0.59
CA GLN A 465 -41.28 -45.86 -0.22
C GLN A 465 -40.64 -44.51 0.11
N GLU A 466 -41.44 -43.45 0.27
CA GLU A 466 -40.98 -42.12 0.70
C GLU A 466 -40.29 -42.19 2.08
N ALA A 467 -40.88 -42.91 3.04
CA ALA A 467 -40.30 -43.13 4.36
C ALA A 467 -38.97 -43.90 4.30
N LYS A 468 -38.84 -44.91 3.44
CA LYS A 468 -37.54 -45.59 3.20
C LYS A 468 -36.52 -44.65 2.55
N GLY A 469 -36.96 -43.74 1.70
CA GLY A 469 -36.14 -42.63 1.19
C GLY A 469 -35.62 -41.71 2.29
N LEU A 470 -36.45 -41.37 3.28
CA LEU A 470 -36.04 -40.59 4.46
C LEU A 470 -35.07 -41.38 5.35
N VAL A 471 -35.32 -42.67 5.62
CA VAL A 471 -34.42 -43.54 6.41
C VAL A 471 -33.03 -43.62 5.78
N ASN A 472 -32.94 -43.75 4.45
CA ASN A 472 -31.67 -43.77 3.74
C ASN A 472 -30.89 -42.45 3.87
N LYS A 473 -31.59 -41.30 3.80
CA LYS A 473 -31.00 -39.95 3.98
C LYS A 473 -30.67 -39.61 5.44
N LEU A 474 -31.21 -40.37 6.41
CA LEU A 474 -31.07 -40.08 7.85
C LEU A 474 -29.60 -39.98 8.29
N GLY A 475 -28.73 -40.81 7.71
CA GLY A 475 -27.28 -40.78 7.97
C GLY A 475 -26.65 -39.46 7.53
N ASP A 476 -26.94 -39.00 6.31
CA ASP A 476 -26.41 -37.75 5.76
C ASP A 476 -26.85 -36.55 6.63
N VAL A 477 -28.13 -36.51 7.02
CA VAL A 477 -28.68 -35.45 7.86
C VAL A 477 -28.11 -35.48 9.29
N MET A 478 -27.77 -36.65 9.83
CA MET A 478 -26.97 -36.73 11.07
C MET A 478 -25.56 -36.14 10.90
N THR A 479 -24.89 -36.33 9.75
CA THR A 479 -23.59 -35.69 9.50
C THR A 479 -23.70 -34.17 9.36
N LEU A 480 -24.78 -33.67 8.73
CA LEU A 480 -25.10 -32.24 8.69
C LEU A 480 -25.29 -31.68 10.09
N LYS A 481 -26.12 -32.31 10.94
CA LYS A 481 -26.30 -31.89 12.34
C LYS A 481 -24.97 -31.80 13.08
N ARG A 482 -24.11 -32.81 12.94
CA ARG A 482 -22.77 -32.82 13.56
C ARG A 482 -21.87 -31.69 13.04
N ARG A 483 -21.90 -31.39 11.74
CA ARG A 483 -21.16 -30.26 11.15
C ARG A 483 -21.69 -28.91 11.66
N ILE A 484 -22.98 -28.74 11.89
CA ILE A 484 -23.54 -27.51 12.52
C ILE A 484 -23.09 -27.39 13.98
N GLU A 485 -23.09 -28.49 14.74
CA GLU A 485 -22.59 -28.51 16.13
C GLU A 485 -21.08 -28.17 16.21
N GLU A 486 -20.28 -28.69 15.28
CA GLU A 486 -18.85 -28.35 15.13
C GLU A 486 -18.64 -26.87 14.76
N LYS A 487 -19.40 -26.32 13.79
CA LYS A 487 -19.38 -24.89 13.45
C LYS A 487 -19.80 -24.01 14.63
N ASN A 488 -20.85 -24.39 15.35
CA ASN A 488 -21.33 -23.68 16.55
C ASN A 488 -20.32 -23.68 17.70
N ARG A 489 -19.58 -24.79 17.87
CA ARG A 489 -18.46 -24.84 18.84
C ARG A 489 -17.37 -23.83 18.48
N LEU A 490 -17.01 -23.71 17.21
CA LEU A 490 -16.02 -22.75 16.74
C LEU A 490 -16.52 -21.29 16.86
N LEU A 491 -17.79 -21.02 16.56
CA LEU A 491 -18.42 -19.70 16.79
C LEU A 491 -18.33 -19.28 18.26
N ARG A 492 -18.69 -20.16 19.21
CA ARG A 492 -18.54 -19.90 20.67
C ARG A 492 -17.09 -19.61 21.08
N GLN A 493 -16.14 -20.32 20.49
CA GLN A 493 -14.71 -20.16 20.78
C GLN A 493 -14.11 -18.86 20.21
N MET A 494 -14.76 -18.24 19.22
CA MET A 494 -14.24 -17.07 18.49
C MET A 494 -14.98 -15.76 18.77
N ALA A 495 -16.26 -15.81 19.16
CA ALA A 495 -17.04 -14.62 19.52
C ALA A 495 -16.79 -14.12 20.96
N GLY A 496 -16.06 -14.89 21.78
CA GLY A 496 -15.68 -14.50 23.15
C GLY A 496 -16.78 -14.73 24.19
N GLY A 497 -16.43 -14.64 25.48
CA GLY A 497 -17.34 -14.96 26.60
C GLY A 497 -18.38 -13.87 26.93
N GLY A 498 -19.00 -13.23 25.93
CA GLY A 498 -19.94 -12.13 26.09
C GLY A 498 -21.27 -12.35 25.36
N ARG A 499 -22.26 -11.47 25.60
CA ARG A 499 -23.63 -11.60 25.05
C ARG A 499 -23.69 -11.57 23.52
N GLU A 500 -22.68 -11.00 22.85
CA GLU A 500 -22.57 -11.03 21.39
C GLU A 500 -22.33 -12.45 20.84
N ALA A 501 -21.69 -13.35 21.60
CA ALA A 501 -21.51 -14.74 21.23
C ALA A 501 -22.81 -15.55 21.32
N GLU A 502 -23.72 -15.16 22.21
CA GLU A 502 -25.06 -15.71 22.34
C GLU A 502 -25.85 -15.45 21.03
N PHE A 503 -25.78 -14.23 20.51
CA PHE A 503 -26.36 -13.84 19.22
C PHE A 503 -25.59 -14.35 17.98
N ALA A 504 -24.35 -14.82 18.11
CA ALA A 504 -23.54 -15.32 16.99
C ALA A 504 -23.78 -16.81 16.68
N VAL A 505 -24.21 -17.57 17.68
CA VAL A 505 -24.48 -19.02 17.58
C VAL A 505 -25.82 -19.28 16.88
N VAL A 506 -25.89 -20.39 16.13
CA VAL A 506 -27.14 -20.87 15.53
C VAL A 506 -27.90 -21.73 16.53
N GLU A 507 -29.11 -21.32 16.91
CA GLU A 507 -29.94 -22.05 17.87
C GLU A 507 -30.42 -23.39 17.30
N LEU A 508 -29.99 -24.47 17.97
CA LEU A 508 -30.25 -25.88 17.64
C LEU A 508 -31.27 -26.54 18.57
N GLY A 509 -31.82 -25.84 19.57
CA GLY A 509 -32.72 -26.41 20.58
C GLY A 509 -34.01 -26.95 19.98
N ASP A 510 -34.74 -26.10 19.26
CA ASP A 510 -35.98 -26.48 18.58
C ASP A 510 -35.73 -27.51 17.48
N VAL A 511 -34.66 -27.36 16.70
CA VAL A 511 -34.25 -28.31 15.65
C VAL A 511 -33.96 -29.70 16.24
N THR A 512 -33.27 -29.76 17.37
CA THR A 512 -32.95 -31.01 18.07
C THR A 512 -34.21 -31.65 18.63
N THR A 513 -35.09 -30.86 19.25
CA THR A 513 -36.38 -31.34 19.78
C THR A 513 -37.29 -31.86 18.67
N ALA A 514 -37.36 -31.13 17.54
CA ALA A 514 -38.10 -31.53 16.36
C ALA A 514 -37.50 -32.77 15.66
N TRP A 515 -36.17 -32.91 15.66
CA TRP A 515 -35.46 -34.09 15.16
C TRP A 515 -35.68 -35.33 16.03
N GLU A 516 -35.68 -35.19 17.36
CA GLU A 516 -35.96 -36.28 18.30
C GLU A 516 -37.43 -36.71 18.22
N GLY A 517 -38.35 -35.76 18.04
CA GLY A 517 -39.76 -36.04 17.70
C GLY A 517 -39.89 -36.77 16.35
N PHE A 518 -39.29 -36.23 15.30
CA PHE A 518 -39.30 -36.81 13.94
C PHE A 518 -38.73 -38.23 13.91
N THR A 519 -37.57 -38.48 14.52
CA THR A 519 -36.96 -39.82 14.57
C THR A 519 -37.79 -40.80 15.40
N THR A 520 -38.39 -40.35 16.51
CA THR A 520 -39.34 -41.16 17.29
C THR A 520 -40.60 -41.51 16.49
N GLN A 521 -41.10 -40.58 15.67
CA GLN A 521 -42.27 -40.79 14.81
C GLN A 521 -41.93 -41.70 13.61
N LEU A 522 -40.76 -41.53 12.98
CA LEU A 522 -40.24 -42.39 11.91
C LEU A 522 -40.12 -43.85 12.36
N HIS A 523 -39.55 -44.10 13.54
CA HIS A 523 -39.46 -45.45 14.13
C HIS A 523 -40.82 -46.06 14.51
N ARG A 524 -41.89 -45.26 14.57
CA ARG A 524 -43.27 -45.71 14.78
C ARG A 524 -44.09 -45.74 13.48
N PHE A 525 -43.57 -45.18 12.39
CA PHE A 525 -44.33 -45.00 11.15
C PHE A 525 -44.65 -46.32 10.46
N ASP A 526 -43.74 -47.30 10.47
CA ASP A 526 -44.04 -48.65 9.97
C ASP A 526 -45.21 -49.31 10.72
N ALA A 527 -45.29 -49.13 12.04
CA ALA A 527 -46.41 -49.63 12.85
C ALA A 527 -47.70 -48.84 12.61
N HIS A 528 -47.61 -47.54 12.37
CA HIS A 528 -48.75 -46.68 12.00
C HIS A 528 -49.31 -47.02 10.61
N LEU A 529 -48.45 -47.30 9.62
CA LEU A 529 -48.87 -47.76 8.30
C LEU A 529 -49.55 -49.15 8.37
N GLU A 530 -49.03 -50.06 9.18
CA GLU A 530 -49.65 -51.38 9.37
C GLU A 530 -51.00 -51.29 10.14
N ASP A 531 -51.15 -50.34 11.07
CA ASP A 531 -52.44 -50.06 11.71
C ASP A 531 -53.43 -49.37 10.76
N GLN A 532 -53.02 -48.37 9.98
CA GLN A 532 -53.85 -47.76 8.93
C GLN A 532 -54.33 -48.79 7.91
N LYS A 533 -53.43 -49.69 7.48
CA LYS A 533 -53.74 -50.84 6.62
C LYS A 533 -54.73 -51.81 7.27
N GLY A 534 -54.60 -52.08 8.57
CA GLY A 534 -55.57 -52.88 9.35
C GLY A 534 -56.94 -52.20 9.44
N GLN A 535 -56.98 -50.88 9.67
CA GLN A 535 -58.22 -50.10 9.69
C GLN A 535 -58.92 -50.09 8.34
N LEU A 536 -58.18 -49.87 7.23
CA LEU A 536 -58.73 -49.91 5.87
C LEU A 536 -59.23 -51.31 5.48
N ALA A 537 -58.48 -52.38 5.79
CA ALA A 537 -58.96 -53.75 5.60
C ALA A 537 -60.26 -54.01 6.37
N GLY A 538 -60.37 -53.49 7.61
CA GLY A 538 -61.60 -53.54 8.41
C GLY A 538 -62.75 -52.68 7.89
N GLN A 539 -62.48 -51.59 7.15
CA GLN A 539 -63.49 -50.80 6.46
C GLN A 539 -64.00 -51.51 5.20
N ILE A 540 -63.10 -52.02 4.36
CA ILE A 540 -63.44 -52.77 3.14
C ILE A 540 -64.20 -54.06 3.47
N THR A 541 -63.82 -54.77 4.54
CA THR A 541 -64.56 -55.95 5.01
C THR A 541 -66.02 -55.60 5.33
N LYS A 542 -66.28 -54.47 6.00
CA LYS A 542 -67.65 -53.99 6.27
C LYS A 542 -68.40 -53.60 5.00
N GLN A 543 -67.74 -52.90 4.07
CA GLN A 543 -68.35 -52.52 2.79
C GLN A 543 -68.72 -53.74 1.93
N VAL A 544 -67.90 -54.80 1.99
CA VAL A 544 -68.17 -56.11 1.36
C VAL A 544 -69.37 -56.81 2.01
N ASP A 545 -69.47 -56.81 3.35
CA ASP A 545 -70.63 -57.38 4.05
C ASP A 545 -71.92 -56.57 3.81
N ASP A 546 -71.84 -55.23 3.78
CA ASP A 546 -72.94 -54.35 3.39
C ASP A 546 -73.40 -54.62 1.95
N LEU A 547 -72.46 -54.82 1.01
CA LEU A 547 -72.74 -55.23 -0.37
C LEU A 547 -73.43 -56.59 -0.45
N ARG A 548 -72.94 -57.58 0.31
CA ARG A 548 -73.60 -58.90 0.43
C ARG A 548 -75.02 -58.75 0.98
N GLY A 549 -75.22 -57.86 1.94
CA GLY A 549 -76.55 -57.45 2.44
C GLY A 549 -77.44 -56.84 1.35
N LYS A 550 -76.92 -55.91 0.55
CA LYS A 550 -77.62 -55.31 -0.61
C LYS A 550 -78.02 -56.39 -1.63
N ILE A 551 -77.11 -57.28 -2.01
CA ILE A 551 -77.32 -58.34 -3.01
C ILE A 551 -78.37 -59.35 -2.51
N SER A 552 -78.30 -59.78 -1.25
CA SER A 552 -79.32 -60.67 -0.66
C SER A 552 -80.69 -59.98 -0.56
N GLY A 553 -80.72 -58.70 -0.18
CA GLY A 553 -81.95 -57.89 -0.14
C GLY A 553 -82.55 -57.65 -1.52
N ALA A 554 -81.72 -57.53 -2.56
CA ALA A 554 -82.14 -57.50 -3.94
C ALA A 554 -82.75 -58.86 -4.35
N MET A 555 -82.00 -59.96 -4.25
CA MET A 555 -82.47 -61.30 -4.65
C MET A 555 -83.83 -61.68 -4.03
N SER A 556 -84.06 -61.32 -2.77
CA SER A 556 -85.37 -61.50 -2.11
C SER A 556 -86.50 -60.74 -2.83
N ARG A 557 -86.29 -59.45 -3.12
CA ARG A 557 -87.24 -58.63 -3.89
C ARG A 557 -87.47 -59.17 -5.31
N TRP A 558 -86.44 -59.73 -5.95
CA TRP A 558 -86.59 -60.40 -7.23
C TRP A 558 -87.47 -61.65 -7.12
N GLN A 559 -87.21 -62.52 -6.12
CA GLN A 559 -88.01 -63.72 -5.89
C GLN A 559 -89.49 -63.40 -5.64
N ASP A 560 -89.82 -62.27 -5.00
CA ASP A 560 -91.20 -61.83 -4.82
C ASP A 560 -91.84 -61.23 -6.08
N MET A 561 -91.07 -60.46 -6.87
CA MET A 561 -91.54 -59.82 -8.11
C MET A 561 -91.63 -60.76 -9.32
N LYS A 562 -90.87 -61.86 -9.32
CA LYS A 562 -90.76 -62.81 -10.45
C LYS A 562 -92.11 -63.46 -10.79
N PRO A 563 -92.60 -63.39 -12.05
CA PRO A 563 -93.87 -64.01 -12.44
C PRO A 563 -93.86 -65.55 -12.34
N LYS A 564 -94.41 -66.09 -11.26
CA LYS A 564 -94.41 -67.53 -10.92
C LYS A 564 -95.45 -68.39 -11.68
N SER A 565 -96.15 -67.84 -12.68
CA SER A 565 -97.08 -68.61 -13.53
C SER A 565 -97.11 -68.06 -14.97
N GLY A 566 -97.61 -68.88 -15.91
CA GLY A 566 -97.58 -68.57 -17.35
C GLY A 566 -98.25 -67.25 -17.74
N PRO A 567 -97.86 -66.64 -18.87
CA PRO A 567 -97.99 -65.21 -19.12
C PRO A 567 -99.45 -64.73 -19.09
N LYS A 568 -99.79 -64.01 -18.03
CA LYS A 568 -101.06 -63.29 -17.82
C LYS A 568 -100.75 -61.90 -17.29
N GLY A 569 -100.86 -60.91 -18.18
CA GLY A 569 -100.52 -59.51 -17.91
C GLY A 569 -100.15 -58.79 -19.21
N ASP A 570 -100.09 -57.47 -19.14
CA ASP A 570 -99.54 -56.64 -20.23
C ASP A 570 -98.01 -56.81 -20.29
N PRO A 571 -97.43 -57.26 -21.43
CA PRO A 571 -95.98 -57.42 -21.55
C PRO A 571 -95.21 -56.11 -21.35
N ALA A 572 -95.76 -54.95 -21.71
CA ALA A 572 -95.06 -53.67 -21.62
C ALA A 572 -94.80 -53.28 -20.16
N VAL A 573 -95.79 -53.47 -19.28
CA VAL A 573 -95.68 -53.18 -17.85
C VAL A 573 -94.75 -54.15 -17.14
N MET A 574 -94.73 -55.43 -17.56
CA MET A 574 -93.79 -56.41 -17.03
C MET A 574 -92.35 -56.14 -17.49
N LEU A 575 -92.13 -55.85 -18.77
CA LEU A 575 -90.80 -55.54 -19.29
C LEU A 575 -90.22 -54.27 -18.67
N ALA A 576 -90.99 -53.20 -18.53
CA ALA A 576 -90.52 -51.98 -17.87
C ALA A 576 -90.00 -52.25 -16.44
N ARG A 577 -90.70 -53.08 -15.66
CA ARG A 577 -90.28 -53.47 -14.30
C ARG A 577 -89.07 -54.41 -14.27
N VAL A 578 -88.95 -55.30 -15.25
CA VAL A 578 -87.76 -56.16 -15.39
C VAL A 578 -86.54 -55.33 -15.81
N ASP A 579 -86.74 -54.30 -16.63
CA ASP A 579 -85.69 -53.37 -17.07
C ASP A 579 -85.22 -52.43 -15.94
N GLU A 580 -86.15 -51.84 -15.17
CA GLU A 580 -85.84 -51.10 -13.94
C GLU A 580 -85.03 -51.96 -12.96
N TYR A 581 -85.42 -53.23 -12.82
CA TYR A 581 -84.74 -54.16 -11.93
C TYR A 581 -83.36 -54.59 -12.48
N ALA A 582 -83.22 -54.79 -13.78
CA ALA A 582 -81.94 -55.08 -14.43
C ALA A 582 -80.93 -53.93 -14.23
N ALA A 583 -81.38 -52.67 -14.32
CA ALA A 583 -80.55 -51.51 -14.02
C ALA A 583 -80.10 -51.47 -12.55
N MET A 584 -80.96 -51.88 -11.60
CA MET A 584 -80.56 -52.03 -10.19
C MET A 584 -79.51 -53.12 -9.99
N VAL A 585 -79.62 -54.26 -10.70
CA VAL A 585 -78.63 -55.34 -10.65
C VAL A 585 -77.30 -54.91 -11.27
N GLN A 586 -77.32 -54.18 -12.40
CA GLN A 586 -76.12 -53.62 -13.01
C GLN A 586 -75.40 -52.63 -12.08
N GLY A 587 -76.13 -51.75 -11.37
CA GLY A 587 -75.53 -50.85 -10.39
C GLY A 587 -74.83 -51.59 -9.24
N LEU A 588 -75.41 -52.71 -8.77
CA LEU A 588 -74.77 -53.58 -7.79
C LEU A 588 -73.55 -54.32 -8.38
N ARG A 589 -73.55 -54.62 -9.68
CA ARG A 589 -72.40 -55.23 -10.39
C ARG A 589 -71.23 -54.26 -10.49
N GLU A 590 -71.49 -52.99 -10.79
CA GLU A 590 -70.47 -51.94 -10.85
C GLU A 590 -69.86 -51.66 -9.46
N GLU A 591 -70.69 -51.60 -8.41
CA GLU A 591 -70.23 -51.47 -7.02
C GLU A 591 -69.41 -52.70 -6.56
N MET A 592 -69.84 -53.92 -6.92
CA MET A 592 -69.12 -55.16 -6.66
C MET A 592 -67.75 -55.23 -7.38
N VAL A 593 -67.67 -54.79 -8.64
CA VAL A 593 -66.40 -54.75 -9.40
C VAL A 593 -65.42 -53.70 -8.87
N HIS A 594 -65.90 -52.61 -8.26
CA HIS A 594 -65.04 -51.66 -7.54
C HIS A 594 -64.43 -52.32 -6.30
N MET A 595 -65.30 -52.81 -5.40
CA MET A 595 -64.90 -53.38 -4.11
C MET A 595 -64.08 -54.67 -4.24
N THR A 596 -64.24 -55.42 -5.34
CA THR A 596 -63.41 -56.59 -5.64
C THR A 596 -61.95 -56.21 -5.85
N LYS A 597 -61.66 -55.14 -6.60
CA LYS A 597 -60.28 -54.67 -6.84
C LYS A 597 -59.62 -54.17 -5.56
N GLU A 598 -60.39 -53.52 -4.70
CA GLU A 598 -59.90 -53.02 -3.40
C GLU A 598 -59.63 -54.19 -2.44
N ALA A 599 -60.51 -55.19 -2.36
CA ALA A 599 -60.31 -56.38 -1.56
C ALA A 599 -59.14 -57.26 -2.06
N GLU A 600 -58.95 -57.39 -3.38
CA GLU A 600 -57.78 -58.05 -4.00
C GLU A 600 -56.47 -57.37 -3.57
N ALA A 601 -56.43 -56.02 -3.58
CA ALA A 601 -55.26 -55.26 -3.15
C ALA A 601 -54.90 -55.47 -1.66
N PHE A 602 -55.90 -55.73 -0.80
CA PHE A 602 -55.69 -56.12 0.60
C PHE A 602 -55.53 -57.63 0.83
N LYS A 603 -55.68 -58.47 -0.21
CA LYS A 603 -55.72 -59.95 -0.12
C LYS A 603 -56.82 -60.49 0.81
N ILE A 604 -57.97 -59.82 0.85
CA ILE A 604 -59.14 -60.29 1.60
C ILE A 604 -59.81 -61.40 0.78
N GLU A 605 -60.05 -62.57 1.40
CA GLU A 605 -60.67 -63.73 0.73
C GLU A 605 -62.18 -63.48 0.47
N LEU A 606 -62.46 -62.89 -0.69
CA LEU A 606 -63.82 -62.78 -1.21
C LEU A 606 -64.36 -64.17 -1.58
N ASN A 607 -65.30 -64.65 -0.77
CA ASN A 607 -66.10 -65.83 -1.10
C ASN A 607 -67.15 -65.44 -2.15
N ASP A 608 -67.14 -66.15 -3.27
CA ASP A 608 -67.81 -65.81 -4.54
C ASP A 608 -69.21 -65.20 -4.41
N PHE A 609 -69.45 -64.12 -5.15
CA PHE A 609 -70.76 -63.47 -5.27
C PHE A 609 -71.68 -64.22 -6.27
N THR A 610 -71.71 -65.56 -6.27
CA THR A 610 -72.50 -66.34 -7.26
C THR A 610 -73.96 -65.91 -7.30
N ALA A 611 -74.51 -65.52 -6.15
CA ALA A 611 -75.88 -64.99 -6.04
C ALA A 611 -76.14 -63.75 -6.92
N LEU A 612 -75.13 -62.95 -7.24
CA LEU A 612 -75.28 -61.81 -8.15
C LEU A 612 -75.32 -62.28 -9.61
N ASP A 613 -74.43 -63.19 -10.02
CA ASP A 613 -74.45 -63.81 -11.35
C ASP A 613 -75.73 -64.63 -11.59
N ASP A 614 -76.18 -65.40 -10.60
CA ASP A 614 -77.44 -66.15 -10.61
C ASP A 614 -78.64 -65.20 -10.80
N MET A 615 -78.66 -64.08 -10.05
CA MET A 615 -79.72 -63.07 -10.17
C MET A 615 -79.71 -62.37 -11.53
N GLU A 616 -78.53 -61.99 -12.04
CA GLU A 616 -78.38 -61.36 -13.36
C GLU A 616 -78.87 -62.32 -14.48
N ALA A 617 -78.49 -63.60 -14.39
CA ALA A 617 -78.96 -64.64 -15.30
C ALA A 617 -80.48 -64.89 -15.22
N GLU A 618 -81.07 -64.89 -14.02
CA GLU A 618 -82.52 -65.02 -13.84
C GLU A 618 -83.30 -63.82 -14.41
N VAL A 619 -82.82 -62.60 -14.15
CA VAL A 619 -83.42 -61.35 -14.65
C VAL A 619 -83.37 -61.34 -16.18
N GLU A 620 -82.21 -61.63 -16.78
CA GLU A 620 -82.04 -61.61 -18.23
C GLU A 620 -82.77 -62.76 -18.94
N ASN A 621 -82.86 -63.95 -18.34
CA ASN A 621 -83.70 -65.03 -18.87
C ASN A 621 -85.20 -64.66 -18.82
N THR A 622 -85.62 -63.94 -17.77
CA THR A 622 -87.00 -63.42 -17.64
C THR A 622 -87.26 -62.32 -18.67
N ARG A 623 -86.33 -61.38 -18.86
CA ARG A 623 -86.35 -60.33 -19.89
C ARG A 623 -86.50 -60.94 -21.30
N LYS A 624 -85.63 -61.89 -21.66
CA LYS A 624 -85.68 -62.63 -22.94
C LYS A 624 -87.02 -63.35 -23.14
N SER A 625 -87.57 -63.97 -22.09
CA SER A 625 -88.84 -64.69 -22.15
C SER A 625 -90.04 -63.78 -22.37
N TRP A 626 -90.11 -62.64 -21.66
CA TRP A 626 -91.19 -61.67 -21.83
C TRP A 626 -91.06 -60.85 -23.12
N SER A 627 -89.84 -60.57 -23.61
CA SER A 627 -89.62 -59.94 -24.91
C SER A 627 -90.20 -60.80 -26.03
N ARG A 628 -89.84 -62.08 -26.11
CA ARG A 628 -90.38 -63.01 -27.12
C ARG A 628 -91.91 -63.13 -27.06
N TYR A 629 -92.50 -62.99 -25.87
CA TYR A 629 -93.96 -62.98 -25.72
C TYR A 629 -94.59 -61.66 -26.20
N ALA A 630 -93.94 -60.51 -25.96
CA ALA A 630 -94.34 -59.23 -26.54
C ALA A 630 -94.23 -59.23 -28.07
N ASP A 631 -93.15 -59.79 -28.63
CA ASP A 631 -92.94 -59.93 -30.08
C ASP A 631 -94.05 -60.80 -30.72
N PHE A 632 -94.38 -61.94 -30.11
CA PHE A 632 -95.49 -62.79 -30.55
C PHE A 632 -96.85 -62.06 -30.52
N LEU A 633 -97.15 -61.35 -29.44
CA LEU A 633 -98.40 -60.60 -29.31
C LEU A 633 -98.48 -59.44 -30.30
N LYS A 634 -97.36 -58.75 -30.55
CA LYS A 634 -97.28 -57.69 -31.56
C LYS A 634 -97.56 -58.22 -32.96
N GLU A 635 -96.89 -59.30 -33.37
CA GLU A 635 -97.14 -59.92 -34.69
C GLU A 635 -98.56 -60.49 -34.81
N ARG A 636 -99.12 -61.06 -33.73
CA ARG A 636 -100.53 -61.47 -33.66
C ARG A 636 -101.46 -60.28 -33.90
N ASP A 637 -101.19 -59.14 -33.27
CA ASP A 637 -102.08 -57.97 -33.33
C ASP A 637 -101.94 -57.20 -34.64
N GLU A 638 -100.75 -57.16 -35.25
CA GLU A 638 -100.54 -56.71 -36.63
C GLU A 638 -101.30 -57.56 -37.68
N LEU A 639 -101.60 -58.82 -37.37
CA LEU A 639 -102.46 -59.68 -38.18
C LEU A 639 -103.95 -59.52 -37.84
N ALA A 640 -104.29 -59.40 -36.56
CA ALA A 640 -105.67 -59.30 -36.08
C ALA A 640 -106.33 -57.93 -36.36
N GLN A 641 -105.55 -56.86 -36.52
CA GLN A 641 -106.05 -55.53 -36.88
C GLN A 641 -106.31 -55.35 -38.39
N ARG A 642 -105.94 -56.32 -39.24
CA ARG A 642 -106.25 -56.26 -40.68
C ARG A 642 -107.70 -56.67 -40.94
N ASP A 643 -108.34 -55.95 -41.84
CA ASP A 643 -109.71 -56.24 -42.23
C ASP A 643 -109.81 -57.57 -43.01
N TRP A 644 -110.93 -58.26 -42.86
CA TRP A 644 -111.13 -59.58 -43.48
C TRP A 644 -111.16 -59.53 -45.01
N LEU A 645 -111.56 -58.40 -45.62
CA LEU A 645 -111.59 -58.25 -47.07
C LEU A 645 -110.16 -58.22 -47.64
N SER A 646 -109.24 -57.51 -46.99
CA SER A 646 -107.80 -57.52 -47.33
C SER A 646 -107.11 -58.86 -47.01
N MET A 647 -107.51 -59.55 -45.94
CA MET A 647 -106.88 -60.80 -45.50
C MET A 647 -107.37 -62.05 -46.25
N ARG A 648 -108.58 -62.06 -46.83
CA ARG A 648 -109.16 -63.22 -47.54
C ARG A 648 -108.25 -63.76 -48.64
N ASP A 649 -107.59 -62.88 -49.37
CA ASP A 649 -106.71 -63.24 -50.49
C ASP A 649 -105.24 -63.43 -50.04
N GLN A 650 -105.00 -63.40 -48.72
CA GLN A 650 -103.68 -63.51 -48.07
C GLN A 650 -103.66 -64.47 -46.87
N VAL A 651 -104.60 -65.43 -46.80
CA VAL A 651 -104.71 -66.42 -45.70
C VAL A 651 -103.40 -67.17 -45.42
N TRP A 652 -102.58 -67.39 -46.44
CA TRP A 652 -101.23 -67.96 -46.32
C TRP A 652 -100.35 -67.25 -45.28
N LYS A 653 -100.56 -65.95 -45.01
CA LYS A 653 -99.83 -65.22 -43.95
C LYS A 653 -100.17 -65.66 -42.53
N ILE A 654 -101.38 -66.21 -42.31
CA ILE A 654 -101.76 -66.80 -41.02
C ILE A 654 -101.05 -68.16 -40.88
N GLU A 655 -100.99 -68.95 -41.95
CA GLU A 655 -100.24 -70.21 -41.97
C GLU A 655 -98.73 -69.98 -41.78
N ASP A 656 -98.17 -68.94 -42.41
CA ASP A 656 -96.76 -68.56 -42.29
C ASP A 656 -96.42 -68.03 -40.89
N PHE A 657 -97.32 -67.25 -40.26
CA PHE A 657 -97.22 -66.86 -38.85
C PHE A 657 -97.28 -68.07 -37.91
N LEU A 658 -98.23 -68.99 -38.13
CA LEU A 658 -98.35 -70.22 -37.34
C LEU A 658 -97.13 -71.13 -37.54
N ALA A 659 -96.57 -71.22 -38.75
CA ALA A 659 -95.35 -71.95 -39.04
C ALA A 659 -94.12 -71.31 -38.38
N LYS A 660 -93.97 -69.99 -38.45
CA LYS A 660 -92.89 -69.22 -37.80
C LYS A 660 -92.90 -69.42 -36.28
N TRP A 661 -94.07 -69.34 -35.64
CA TRP A 661 -94.17 -69.45 -34.19
C TRP A 661 -94.29 -70.90 -33.68
N SER A 662 -94.77 -71.87 -34.49
CA SER A 662 -94.68 -73.31 -34.17
C SER A 662 -93.24 -73.83 -34.32
N SER A 663 -92.50 -73.39 -35.34
CA SER A 663 -91.07 -73.71 -35.46
C SER A 663 -90.24 -73.03 -34.36
N SER A 664 -90.48 -71.76 -34.05
CA SER A 664 -89.79 -71.05 -32.95
C SER A 664 -90.05 -71.69 -31.58
N SER A 665 -91.28 -72.13 -31.30
CA SER A 665 -91.60 -72.84 -30.05
C SER A 665 -91.05 -74.28 -30.04
N SER A 666 -91.01 -74.97 -31.18
CA SER A 666 -90.40 -76.31 -31.30
C SER A 666 -88.88 -76.26 -31.09
N ASN A 667 -88.20 -75.27 -31.68
CA ASN A 667 -86.75 -75.09 -31.56
C ASN A 667 -86.32 -74.73 -30.11
N ASN A 668 -87.22 -74.11 -29.35
CA ASN A 668 -87.01 -73.84 -27.93
C ASN A 668 -87.28 -75.08 -27.03
N ASN A 669 -87.97 -76.10 -27.57
CA ASN A 669 -88.33 -77.33 -26.86
C ASN A 669 -87.29 -78.46 -27.06
N SER A 670 -86.56 -78.45 -28.18
CA SER A 670 -85.44 -79.38 -28.46
C SER A 670 -84.24 -79.16 -27.53
N ASN A 671 -83.91 -77.90 -27.20
CA ASN A 671 -82.86 -77.56 -26.23
C ASN A 671 -83.20 -77.92 -24.77
N ASN A 672 -84.42 -78.38 -24.48
CA ASN A 672 -84.90 -78.63 -23.11
C ASN A 672 -85.18 -80.12 -22.83
N LYS A 673 -84.61 -81.03 -23.63
CA LYS A 673 -84.87 -82.49 -23.55
C LYS A 673 -83.67 -83.42 -23.67
N LEU A 674 -82.44 -82.89 -23.62
CA LEU A 674 -81.21 -83.67 -23.47
C LEU A 674 -80.51 -83.27 -22.16
N SER A 675 -79.77 -84.22 -21.56
CA SER A 675 -79.10 -84.11 -20.24
C SER A 675 -79.97 -83.80 -19.01
N ALA A 676 -81.13 -84.46 -18.88
CA ALA A 676 -81.91 -84.49 -17.63
C ALA A 676 -82.26 -85.91 -17.15
N SER A 677 -81.25 -86.80 -17.06
CA SER A 677 -81.16 -87.90 -16.06
C SER A 677 -80.09 -88.94 -16.43
N HIS A 678 -79.02 -89.00 -15.64
CA HIS A 678 -78.53 -90.25 -15.03
C HIS A 678 -77.58 -89.88 -13.89
N SER A 679 -77.72 -90.56 -12.75
CA SER A 679 -76.93 -90.34 -11.54
C SER A 679 -75.98 -91.53 -11.31
N SER A 680 -75.18 -91.43 -10.24
CA SER A 680 -74.20 -92.42 -9.74
C SER A 680 -72.80 -92.44 -10.37
N THR A 681 -71.84 -92.33 -9.45
CA THR A 681 -70.39 -92.58 -9.48
C THR A 681 -70.09 -94.10 -9.65
N PRO A 682 -68.86 -94.58 -10.02
CA PRO A 682 -67.62 -94.23 -9.31
C PRO A 682 -66.22 -94.36 -9.99
N SER A 683 -65.25 -93.73 -9.31
CA SER A 683 -63.84 -94.15 -9.06
C SER A 683 -62.87 -94.67 -10.16
N ARG A 684 -61.80 -93.87 -10.33
CA ARG A 684 -60.35 -94.23 -10.40
C ARG A 684 -59.71 -94.89 -11.63
N SER A 685 -58.46 -94.44 -11.86
CA SER A 685 -57.32 -95.03 -12.61
C SER A 685 -57.44 -95.22 -14.13
N SER A 686 -56.38 -95.10 -14.95
CA SER A 686 -55.04 -94.45 -14.80
C SER A 686 -54.28 -94.50 -16.15
N THR A 687 -53.18 -93.74 -16.31
CA THR A 687 -52.05 -93.98 -17.27
C THR A 687 -52.36 -93.95 -18.78
N LEU A 688 -51.48 -93.52 -19.72
CA LEU A 688 -50.16 -92.84 -19.73
C LEU A 688 -50.32 -91.48 -20.50
N SER A 689 -49.34 -90.70 -20.99
CA SER A 689 -47.88 -90.82 -21.17
C SER A 689 -47.17 -89.44 -21.26
N SER A 690 -45.87 -89.45 -21.54
CA SER A 690 -45.08 -88.34 -22.15
C SER A 690 -44.37 -88.88 -23.42
N PRO A 691 -43.60 -88.08 -24.22
CA PRO A 691 -42.34 -87.38 -23.85
C PRO A 691 -42.39 -85.86 -24.15
N LEU A 692 -41.71 -84.96 -23.41
CA LEU A 692 -40.26 -84.62 -23.47
C LEU A 692 -39.74 -84.21 -24.86
N LEU A 693 -39.40 -82.93 -25.05
CA LEU A 693 -37.98 -82.50 -25.08
C LEU A 693 -37.80 -80.97 -25.02
N ASN A 694 -36.69 -80.58 -24.41
CA ASN A 694 -36.10 -79.22 -24.30
C ASN A 694 -34.72 -79.28 -25.02
N PRO A 695 -33.91 -78.22 -25.18
CA PRO A 695 -34.17 -76.78 -24.99
C PRO A 695 -33.52 -75.85 -26.07
N SER A 696 -33.63 -74.53 -25.85
CA SER A 696 -32.56 -73.50 -25.97
C SER A 696 -32.09 -72.88 -27.32
N THR A 697 -31.59 -71.64 -27.15
CA THR A 697 -30.50 -70.91 -27.87
C THR A 697 -30.75 -70.08 -29.13
N THR A 698 -30.83 -68.76 -28.90
CA THR A 698 -30.07 -67.65 -29.55
C THR A 698 -30.27 -67.23 -31.02
N ALA A 699 -30.10 -65.92 -31.20
CA ALA A 699 -29.69 -65.19 -32.42
C ALA A 699 -30.69 -65.15 -33.61
N SER A 700 -30.86 -64.07 -34.38
CA SER A 700 -30.74 -62.59 -34.25
C SER A 700 -30.90 -62.01 -35.69
N VAL A 701 -30.69 -60.69 -35.90
CA VAL A 701 -30.28 -60.07 -37.19
C VAL A 701 -31.36 -59.88 -38.30
N VAL A 702 -31.83 -58.61 -38.43
CA VAL A 702 -31.94 -57.80 -39.70
C VAL A 702 -33.10 -58.20 -40.68
N THR A 703 -33.78 -57.34 -41.49
CA THR A 703 -33.47 -56.07 -42.20
C THR A 703 -34.69 -55.16 -42.53
N ALA A 704 -34.44 -53.85 -42.71
CA ALA A 704 -34.91 -52.94 -43.80
C ALA A 704 -36.34 -52.34 -43.92
N GLY A 705 -36.37 -51.13 -44.54
CA GLY A 705 -37.53 -50.31 -44.97
C GLY A 705 -37.82 -49.14 -44.01
N GLY A 706 -37.82 -47.83 -44.36
CA GLY A 706 -37.76 -47.10 -45.65
C GLY A 706 -38.97 -46.12 -45.75
N THR A 707 -38.92 -44.87 -46.23
CA THR A 707 -37.88 -44.01 -46.88
C THR A 707 -38.31 -42.52 -46.92
N ALA A 708 -37.36 -41.56 -46.87
CA ALA A 708 -37.37 -40.16 -47.41
C ALA A 708 -38.50 -39.17 -46.98
N ALA A 709 -38.35 -37.82 -46.92
CA ALA A 709 -37.24 -36.84 -47.08
C ALA A 709 -37.44 -35.72 -45.99
N ALA A 710 -36.89 -34.49 -45.95
CA ALA A 710 -36.03 -33.59 -46.78
C ALA A 710 -35.13 -32.75 -45.81
N THR A 711 -34.21 -31.80 -46.09
CA THR A 711 -33.94 -30.72 -47.08
C THR A 711 -34.96 -29.56 -47.09
N MET A 712 -34.63 -28.26 -46.92
CA MET A 712 -33.39 -27.42 -46.86
C MET A 712 -33.64 -26.20 -45.91
N MET A 713 -32.73 -25.30 -45.49
CA MET A 713 -31.26 -25.07 -45.63
C MET A 713 -30.76 -24.07 -44.54
N THR A 714 -29.49 -24.11 -44.12
CA THR A 714 -28.53 -22.96 -44.00
C THR A 714 -27.17 -23.45 -43.47
N ALA A 715 -26.10 -22.65 -43.61
CA ALA A 715 -24.70 -23.12 -43.53
C ALA A 715 -23.78 -22.30 -42.61
N THR A 716 -22.96 -23.02 -41.81
CA THR A 716 -21.47 -22.92 -41.61
C THR A 716 -20.76 -21.54 -41.47
N PRO A 717 -19.57 -21.41 -40.82
CA PRO A 717 -18.53 -22.42 -40.57
C PRO A 717 -17.95 -22.37 -39.11
N PRO A 718 -16.66 -22.62 -38.77
CA PRO A 718 -16.35 -23.88 -38.08
C PRO A 718 -15.37 -23.85 -36.88
N THR A 719 -15.30 -24.99 -36.17
CA THR A 719 -14.13 -25.59 -35.47
C THR A 719 -13.13 -24.71 -34.69
N ALA A 720 -13.08 -24.94 -33.38
CA ALA A 720 -11.84 -25.21 -32.64
C ALA A 720 -12.13 -26.23 -31.52
N ALA A 721 -11.21 -27.16 -31.25
CA ALA A 721 -11.36 -28.18 -30.20
C ALA A 721 -10.61 -27.76 -28.91
N PRO A 722 -11.12 -28.08 -27.70
CA PRO A 722 -10.51 -27.67 -26.44
C PRO A 722 -9.46 -28.69 -25.93
N PRO A 723 -8.29 -28.25 -25.43
CA PRO A 723 -7.57 -28.94 -24.37
C PRO A 723 -8.32 -28.70 -23.04
N THR A 724 -8.63 -29.68 -22.18
CA THR A 724 -7.77 -30.73 -21.56
C THR A 724 -6.87 -30.17 -20.44
N TYR A 725 -7.38 -30.30 -19.20
CA TYR A 725 -6.67 -30.32 -17.90
C TYR A 725 -5.77 -29.14 -17.47
N MET A 726 -6.14 -28.51 -16.33
CA MET A 726 -5.18 -28.06 -15.28
C MET A 726 -5.89 -27.75 -13.93
N ALA A 727 -6.82 -28.60 -13.48
CA ALA A 727 -7.62 -28.39 -12.27
C ALA A 727 -6.87 -28.71 -10.94
N GLY A 728 -5.62 -28.27 -10.80
CA GLY A 728 -4.71 -28.74 -9.75
C GLY A 728 -3.83 -27.69 -9.07
N MET A 729 -4.08 -26.39 -9.25
CA MET A 729 -3.24 -25.31 -8.70
C MET A 729 -3.92 -24.38 -7.69
N ALA A 730 -5.25 -24.27 -7.66
CA ALA A 730 -5.96 -23.27 -6.85
C ALA A 730 -5.68 -23.36 -5.34
N THR A 731 -5.74 -24.57 -4.78
CA THR A 731 -5.51 -24.84 -3.34
C THR A 731 -4.08 -24.56 -2.86
N SER A 732 -3.15 -24.23 -3.78
CA SER A 732 -1.81 -23.81 -3.40
C SER A 732 -1.68 -22.33 -3.10
N VAL A 733 -2.54 -21.45 -3.64
CA VAL A 733 -2.31 -20.00 -3.63
C VAL A 733 -2.53 -19.39 -2.24
N LEU A 734 -3.71 -19.61 -1.63
CA LEU A 734 -4.01 -19.16 -0.26
C LEU A 734 -3.02 -19.76 0.78
N ALA A 735 -2.59 -21.00 0.56
CA ALA A 735 -1.57 -21.63 1.39
C ALA A 735 -0.17 -21.01 1.17
N ALA A 736 0.18 -20.63 -0.06
CA ALA A 736 1.49 -20.08 -0.41
C ALA A 736 1.66 -18.63 0.04
N GLU A 737 0.66 -17.77 -0.10
CA GLU A 737 0.78 -16.35 0.32
C GLU A 737 0.85 -16.24 1.86
N LEU A 738 0.10 -17.07 2.59
CA LEU A 738 0.24 -17.16 4.05
C LEU A 738 1.50 -17.94 4.50
N ALA A 739 2.09 -18.79 3.66
CA ALA A 739 3.40 -19.39 3.91
C ALA A 739 4.58 -18.47 3.55
N ALA A 740 4.41 -17.51 2.63
CA ALA A 740 5.43 -16.54 2.24
C ALA A 740 5.84 -15.64 3.42
N LEU A 741 4.88 -15.29 4.29
CA LEU A 741 5.11 -14.65 5.59
C LEU A 741 6.07 -15.43 6.51
N ASN A 742 6.33 -16.71 6.23
CA ASN A 742 7.16 -17.60 7.03
C ASN A 742 8.53 -17.91 6.38
N CYS A 743 8.92 -17.19 5.31
CA CYS A 743 10.17 -17.44 4.56
C CYS A 743 11.06 -16.20 4.41
N ARG A 744 11.74 -15.81 5.50
CA ARG A 744 13.01 -15.05 5.43
C ARG A 744 14.10 -15.72 6.29
N PRO A 745 15.38 -15.66 5.87
CA PRO A 745 16.42 -16.53 6.42
C PRO A 745 16.92 -16.08 7.80
N GLN A 746 17.28 -17.06 8.65
CA GLN A 746 18.09 -16.83 9.86
C GLN A 746 19.55 -16.53 9.47
N GLY A 747 19.84 -15.27 9.13
CA GLY A 747 21.18 -14.78 8.83
C GLY A 747 21.92 -14.29 10.08
N GLY A 748 22.41 -15.21 10.92
CA GLY A 748 23.07 -14.88 12.20
C GLY A 748 24.37 -15.64 12.43
N GLY A 749 25.43 -15.33 11.68
CA GLY A 749 26.75 -15.96 11.80
C GLY A 749 27.88 -14.94 11.82
N ARG A 750 28.82 -15.06 12.77
CA ARG A 750 30.00 -14.19 12.89
C ARG A 750 31.10 -14.64 11.93
N VAL A 751 31.65 -13.69 11.15
CA VAL A 751 33.06 -13.28 11.21
C VAL A 751 33.07 -11.75 11.17
#